data_AF-A0A158NLV1-F1
#
_entry.id   AF-A0A158NLV1-F1
#
_cell.length_a   1.000
_cell.length_b   1.000
_cell.length_c   1.000
_cell.angle_alpha   90.00
_cell.angle_beta   90.00
_cell.angle_gamma   90.00
#
_symmetry.space_group_name_H-M   'P 1'
#
loop_
_entity.id
_entity.type
_entity.pdbx_description
1 polymer ?
#
loop_
_entity_poly.entity_id
_entity_poly.type
_entity_poly.pdbx_seq_one_letter_code
_entity_poly.pdbx_strand_id
1 'polypeptide(L)'
;MTIVPEVINDLIESNHIGHFAKLLMREEDIFMQEYLSAVLAKLSEDPYGNALLANHCLNVSILFERFQSPDPDIKKHNLQILHNLMHDPVAAHKISKSEKFNFSALYQHFESSYPEIQHLALDVAADLIGRNRDKDIQSLFHETNGVKMLLDFLKNDKWNDLHIKALNVLRFAAENPVVVDELIESGSIPQILYYIKHMENPELFVEALRILVHVANTFKGRKDYLWQMLKYSTEQVPVETCIIALEVLLAMARHLTFRDTMINFDTIDTICLLLESTYPFVDEFKIACCKLLSVLCLEESGRHYFLKAKGSQRIFALITDAYSISVRNTALQLIQAISTDLTVTKFFVENKYLLYMLNNRSSKTIPLWDTCIEILLKSHLPTKFALTGRLSLHDLTQDGFYVSKTSVCLSPVLDDIFRIKFCPLEPIYMVNYLTLPTSDTLPNEITFERDINAWLESRFGRLQCDPHFSEYVELFKRMLLAKESKDISATERNIDRNIQYVLSRAKMLAVFVARQMSGIYSAGIRCIDQQLEVHLKQIKKCLETSIIPLGQLRVGSYLERAMLFKAIADRICLPAAFVRGEYGVSWIEIVIPQMEDSNEEGFDACSNENNEDYEKRITTELLGKSNVFTYQNGHEREKISLSRNYQSPIYPTKLMKSNFIVDLMDTPGDLIPIGSPRSKIYTIKKITYNETCCY
;
A
#
# COMPACT_ATOMS: atom_id res chain seq x y z
N MET A 1 35.25 32.65 -54.35
CA MET A 1 36.08 33.88 -54.36
C MET A 1 36.87 33.88 -53.04
N THR A 2 38.16 33.55 -53.07
CA THR A 2 39.02 33.57 -51.87
C THR A 2 39.31 35.03 -51.51
N ILE A 3 38.49 35.62 -50.64
CA ILE A 3 38.72 36.96 -50.10
C ILE A 3 39.91 36.86 -49.15
N VAL A 4 40.92 37.68 -49.41
CA VAL A 4 42.21 37.71 -48.71
C VAL A 4 41.98 38.20 -47.26
N PRO A 5 42.58 37.57 -46.23
CA PRO A 5 42.41 37.96 -44.82
C PRO A 5 42.64 39.46 -44.53
N GLU A 6 43.53 40.09 -45.31
CA GLU A 6 43.81 41.54 -45.24
C GLU A 6 42.57 42.40 -45.53
N VAL A 7 41.75 42.00 -46.52
CA VAL A 7 40.53 42.75 -46.90
C VAL A 7 39.46 42.66 -45.83
N ILE A 8 39.34 41.51 -45.15
CA ILE A 8 38.39 41.35 -44.05
C ILE A 8 38.75 42.29 -42.90
N ASN A 9 40.03 42.31 -42.51
CA ASN A 9 40.52 43.17 -41.44
C ASN A 9 40.33 44.65 -41.80
N ASP A 10 40.68 45.06 -43.01
CA ASP A 10 40.51 46.45 -43.47
C ASP A 10 39.04 46.91 -43.42
N LEU A 11 38.11 46.05 -43.86
CA LEU A 11 36.67 46.34 -43.84
C LEU A 11 36.11 46.43 -42.42
N ILE A 12 36.63 45.63 -41.49
CA ILE A 12 36.28 45.64 -40.08
C ILE A 12 36.83 46.90 -39.41
N GLU A 13 38.12 47.20 -39.57
CA GLU A 13 38.81 48.36 -38.98
C GLU A 13 38.22 49.69 -39.48
N SER A 14 37.80 49.74 -40.75
CA SER A 14 37.16 50.91 -41.36
C SER A 14 35.66 51.03 -41.02
N ASN A 15 35.12 50.14 -40.18
CA ASN A 15 33.71 50.08 -39.75
C ASN A 15 32.68 50.05 -40.90
N HIS A 16 33.00 49.37 -42.01
CA HIS A 16 32.06 49.23 -43.13
C HIS A 16 30.89 48.28 -42.82
N ILE A 17 31.02 47.44 -41.78
CA ILE A 17 29.95 46.55 -41.31
C ILE A 17 28.66 47.31 -41.00
N GLY A 18 28.77 48.47 -40.32
CA GLY A 18 27.60 49.28 -40.01
C GLY A 18 26.92 49.86 -41.25
N HIS A 19 27.67 50.09 -42.33
CA HIS A 19 27.12 50.54 -43.60
C HIS A 19 26.39 49.40 -44.33
N PHE A 20 27.01 48.22 -44.42
CA PHE A 20 26.39 47.05 -45.04
C PHE A 20 25.14 46.59 -44.30
N ALA A 21 25.13 46.61 -42.96
CA ALA A 21 23.94 46.30 -42.18
C ALA A 21 22.78 47.26 -42.49
N LYS A 22 23.05 48.57 -42.56
CA LYS A 22 22.03 49.58 -42.89
C LYS A 22 21.50 49.46 -44.32
N LEU A 23 22.38 49.15 -45.27
CA LEU A 23 22.01 48.86 -46.66
C LEU A 23 21.12 47.63 -46.73
N LEU A 24 21.56 46.54 -46.08
CA LEU A 24 20.81 45.30 -46.02
C LEU A 24 19.39 45.55 -45.53
N MET A 25 19.18 46.37 -44.49
CA MET A 25 17.84 46.67 -43.94
C MET A 25 16.88 47.40 -44.91
N ARG A 26 17.39 48.07 -45.94
CA ARG A 26 16.58 48.87 -46.88
C ARG A 26 16.45 48.24 -48.26
N GLU A 27 17.29 47.26 -48.55
CA GLU A 27 17.36 46.63 -49.85
C GLU A 27 16.19 45.67 -50.06
N GLU A 28 15.52 45.78 -51.20
CA GLU A 28 14.41 44.92 -51.61
C GLU A 28 14.81 43.92 -52.70
N ASP A 29 15.88 44.22 -53.45
CA ASP A 29 16.38 43.34 -54.50
C ASP A 29 17.02 42.07 -53.93
N ILE A 30 16.55 40.91 -54.38
CA ILE A 30 16.96 39.59 -53.87
C ILE A 30 18.46 39.37 -54.08
N PHE A 31 18.99 39.74 -55.25
CA PHE A 31 20.41 39.55 -55.56
C PHE A 31 21.30 40.42 -54.67
N MET A 32 20.93 41.69 -54.47
CA MET A 32 21.64 42.58 -53.56
C MET A 32 21.53 42.13 -52.11
N GLN A 33 20.37 41.62 -51.68
CA GLN A 33 20.19 41.04 -50.35
C GLN A 33 21.09 39.82 -50.14
N GLU A 34 21.16 38.90 -51.11
CA GLU A 34 22.05 37.75 -51.08
C GLU A 34 23.51 38.21 -50.91
N TYR A 35 23.99 39.10 -51.79
CA TYR A 35 25.37 39.57 -51.76
C TYR A 35 25.72 40.28 -50.45
N LEU A 36 24.85 41.18 -49.96
CA LEU A 36 25.06 41.89 -48.69
C LEU A 36 25.02 40.93 -47.49
N SER A 37 24.12 39.96 -47.50
CA SER A 37 24.05 38.94 -46.44
C SER A 37 25.28 38.02 -46.46
N ALA A 38 25.81 37.66 -47.63
CA ALA A 38 27.04 36.88 -47.77
C ALA A 38 28.25 37.63 -47.18
N VAL A 39 28.37 38.92 -47.49
CA VAL A 39 29.43 39.78 -46.93
C VAL A 39 29.32 39.85 -45.41
N LEU A 40 28.13 40.12 -44.85
CA LEU A 40 27.95 40.19 -43.41
C LEU A 40 28.14 38.84 -42.70
N ALA A 41 27.71 37.75 -43.32
CA ALA A 41 27.97 36.39 -42.81
C ALA A 41 29.47 36.15 -42.69
N LYS A 42 30.25 36.53 -43.71
CA LYS A 42 31.71 36.36 -43.68
C LYS A 42 32.41 37.27 -42.67
N LEU A 43 32.01 38.54 -42.60
CA LEU A 43 32.60 39.51 -41.67
C LEU A 43 32.25 39.20 -40.20
N SER A 44 31.12 38.54 -39.94
CA SER A 44 30.71 38.15 -38.58
C SER A 44 31.35 36.85 -38.09
N GLU A 45 32.12 36.13 -38.91
CA GLU A 45 32.97 35.04 -38.42
C GLU A 45 34.11 35.56 -37.53
N ASP A 46 34.56 36.79 -37.75
CA ASP A 46 35.54 37.45 -36.88
C ASP A 46 34.86 37.98 -35.60
N PRO A 47 35.40 37.71 -34.39
CA PRO A 47 34.78 38.16 -33.14
C PRO A 47 34.59 39.67 -33.03
N TYR A 48 35.51 40.48 -33.56
CA TYR A 48 35.39 41.95 -33.52
C TYR A 48 34.40 42.44 -34.57
N GLY A 49 34.42 41.86 -35.77
CA GLY A 49 33.39 42.09 -36.79
C GLY A 49 31.98 41.74 -36.30
N ASN A 50 31.84 40.63 -35.59
CA ASN A 50 30.58 40.20 -34.97
C ASN A 50 30.07 41.19 -33.92
N ALA A 51 30.95 41.66 -33.03
CA ALA A 51 30.61 42.68 -32.03
C ALA A 51 30.20 44.02 -32.68
N LEU A 52 30.87 44.44 -33.76
CA LEU A 52 30.46 45.61 -34.55
C LEU A 52 29.09 45.41 -35.20
N LEU A 53 28.84 44.22 -35.76
CA LEU A 53 27.55 43.88 -36.33
C LEU A 53 26.46 43.91 -35.24
N ALA A 54 26.70 43.36 -34.05
CA ALA A 54 25.78 43.40 -32.92
C ALA A 54 25.44 44.83 -32.43
N ASN A 55 26.39 45.75 -32.56
CA ASN A 55 26.20 47.16 -32.22
C ASN A 55 25.41 47.92 -33.29
N HIS A 56 25.65 47.64 -34.57
CA HIS A 56 25.02 48.35 -35.68
C HIS A 56 23.70 47.73 -36.15
N CYS A 57 23.51 46.43 -35.96
CA CYS A 57 22.31 45.68 -36.30
C CYS A 57 21.31 45.78 -35.13
N LEU A 58 20.72 46.97 -34.95
CA LEU A 58 19.74 47.22 -33.90
C LEU A 58 18.42 46.47 -34.11
N ASN A 59 18.10 46.08 -35.35
CA ASN A 59 16.87 45.37 -35.70
C ASN A 59 17.15 43.93 -36.16
N VAL A 60 17.43 43.07 -35.18
CA VAL A 60 17.63 41.62 -35.37
C VAL A 60 16.44 40.96 -36.09
N SER A 61 15.24 41.53 -35.95
CA SER A 61 14.02 41.02 -36.55
C SER A 61 14.07 40.78 -38.05
N ILE A 62 14.84 41.60 -38.77
CA ILE A 62 14.98 41.48 -40.23
C ILE A 62 15.69 40.18 -40.60
N LEU A 63 16.59 39.67 -39.74
CA LEU A 63 17.23 38.37 -39.94
C LEU A 63 16.19 37.23 -39.86
N PHE A 64 15.21 37.36 -38.95
CA PHE A 64 14.13 36.38 -38.80
C PHE A 64 13.17 36.37 -39.99
N GLU A 65 12.82 37.55 -40.50
CA GLU A 65 12.01 37.69 -41.72
C GLU A 65 12.74 37.11 -42.94
N ARG A 66 14.07 37.27 -43.01
CA ARG A 66 14.87 36.89 -44.19
C ARG A 66 15.30 35.45 -44.24
N PHE A 67 15.43 34.74 -43.12
CA PHE A 67 15.62 33.29 -43.20
C PHE A 67 14.35 32.55 -43.70
N GLN A 68 13.21 33.24 -43.77
CA GLN A 68 12.00 32.77 -44.45
C GLN A 68 11.93 33.15 -45.94
N SER A 69 12.96 33.80 -46.49
CA SER A 69 13.05 34.18 -47.91
C SER A 69 12.84 32.98 -48.84
N PRO A 70 12.20 33.13 -50.01
CA PRO A 70 12.14 32.05 -51.00
C PRO A 70 13.54 31.62 -51.48
N ASP A 71 14.51 32.53 -51.46
CA ASP A 71 15.87 32.29 -51.93
C ASP A 71 16.72 31.51 -50.89
N PRO A 72 17.29 30.35 -51.26
CA PRO A 72 18.03 29.49 -50.32
C PRO A 72 19.36 30.10 -49.85
N ASP A 73 20.03 30.92 -50.67
CA ASP A 73 21.29 31.54 -50.30
C ASP A 73 21.08 32.67 -49.30
N ILE A 74 20.02 33.47 -49.48
CA ILE A 74 19.57 34.42 -48.45
C ILE A 74 19.26 33.68 -47.15
N LYS A 75 18.55 32.54 -47.19
CA LYS A 75 18.28 31.75 -45.97
C LYS A 75 19.57 31.32 -45.28
N LYS A 76 20.49 30.70 -46.03
CA LYS A 76 21.79 30.22 -45.54
C LYS A 76 22.59 31.34 -44.89
N HIS A 77 22.78 32.46 -45.58
CA HIS A 77 23.58 33.57 -45.06
C HIS A 77 22.96 34.19 -43.81
N ASN A 78 21.62 34.32 -43.74
CA ASN A 78 20.96 34.85 -42.54
C ASN A 78 21.05 33.89 -41.35
N LEU A 79 20.94 32.57 -41.57
CA LEU A 79 21.19 31.57 -40.52
C LEU A 79 22.65 31.62 -40.03
N GLN A 80 23.62 31.80 -40.93
CA GLN A 80 25.03 31.96 -40.56
C GLN A 80 25.26 33.23 -39.74
N ILE A 81 24.67 34.36 -40.15
CA ILE A 81 24.75 35.61 -39.38
C ILE A 81 24.15 35.41 -37.98
N LEU A 82 22.99 34.74 -37.88
CA LEU A 82 22.36 34.44 -36.60
C LEU A 82 23.25 33.56 -35.72
N HIS A 83 23.78 32.46 -36.27
CA HIS A 83 24.74 31.58 -35.58
C HIS A 83 25.92 32.39 -35.03
N ASN A 84 26.55 33.19 -35.89
CA ASN A 84 27.68 34.04 -35.50
C ASN A 84 27.29 35.01 -34.38
N LEU A 85 26.19 35.75 -34.53
CA LEU A 85 25.72 36.71 -33.53
C LEU A 85 25.39 36.04 -32.19
N MET A 86 24.94 34.79 -32.18
CA MET A 86 24.66 34.07 -30.94
C MET A 86 25.91 33.83 -30.07
N HIS A 87 27.10 33.85 -30.67
CA HIS A 87 28.38 33.80 -29.94
C HIS A 87 28.76 35.14 -29.30
N ASP A 88 28.16 36.26 -29.71
CA ASP A 88 28.31 37.54 -29.03
C ASP A 88 27.28 37.68 -27.87
N PRO A 89 27.71 37.90 -26.62
CA PRO A 89 26.80 37.96 -25.48
C PRO A 89 25.72 39.05 -25.57
N VAL A 90 26.05 40.20 -26.18
CA VAL A 90 25.13 41.34 -26.30
C VAL A 90 24.10 41.08 -27.39
N ALA A 91 24.53 40.61 -28.55
CA ALA A 91 23.64 40.27 -29.66
C ALA A 91 22.71 39.13 -29.27
N ALA A 92 23.23 38.07 -28.66
CA ALA A 92 22.44 36.93 -28.22
C ALA A 92 21.35 37.32 -27.21
N HIS A 93 21.64 38.26 -26.30
CA HIS A 93 20.62 38.80 -25.40
C HIS A 93 19.51 39.55 -26.15
N LYS A 94 19.86 40.37 -27.16
CA LYS A 94 18.88 41.06 -28.02
C LYS A 94 18.05 40.09 -28.86
N ILE A 95 18.68 39.05 -29.42
CA ILE A 95 18.02 37.97 -30.16
C ILE A 95 17.01 37.26 -29.24
N SER A 96 17.44 36.89 -28.04
CA SER A 96 16.62 36.13 -27.09
C SER A 96 15.39 36.90 -26.59
N LYS A 97 15.47 38.23 -26.55
CA LYS A 97 14.37 39.14 -26.14
C LYS A 97 13.50 39.63 -27.29
N SER A 98 13.74 39.19 -28.52
CA SER A 98 12.97 39.66 -29.66
C SER A 98 11.60 38.98 -29.74
N GLU A 99 10.53 39.77 -29.69
CA GLU A 99 9.15 39.29 -29.84
C GLU A 99 8.84 38.70 -31.22
N LYS A 100 9.68 38.98 -32.22
CA LYS A 100 9.52 38.46 -33.59
C LYS A 100 10.16 37.10 -33.82
N PHE A 101 10.98 36.60 -32.89
CA PHE A 101 11.57 35.28 -33.02
C PHE A 101 10.53 34.18 -32.78
N ASN A 102 10.53 33.15 -33.62
CA ASN A 102 9.69 31.97 -33.46
C ASN A 102 10.45 30.72 -33.90
N PHE A 103 10.56 29.75 -33.00
CA PHE A 103 11.16 28.45 -33.27
C PHE A 103 10.49 27.68 -34.43
N SER A 104 9.17 27.86 -34.63
CA SER A 104 8.44 27.19 -35.71
C SER A 104 9.01 27.51 -37.10
N ALA A 105 9.45 28.74 -37.30
CA ALA A 105 10.07 29.18 -38.55
C ALA A 105 11.45 28.51 -38.72
N LEU A 106 12.21 28.36 -37.63
CA LEU A 106 13.50 27.68 -37.63
C LEU A 106 13.36 26.16 -37.91
N TYR A 107 12.36 25.51 -37.32
CA TYR A 107 12.13 24.07 -37.49
C TYR A 107 11.83 23.66 -38.92
N GLN A 108 11.20 24.52 -39.73
CA GLN A 108 10.97 24.26 -41.16
C GLN A 108 12.28 24.02 -41.93
N HIS A 109 13.39 24.56 -41.45
CA HIS A 109 14.70 24.38 -42.08
C HIS A 109 15.39 23.08 -41.70
N PHE A 110 14.91 22.36 -40.69
CA PHE A 110 15.41 21.02 -40.37
C PHE A 110 15.13 20.04 -41.52
N GLU A 111 14.06 20.25 -42.29
CA GLU A 111 13.69 19.42 -43.44
C GLU A 111 14.18 20.01 -44.79
N SER A 112 15.03 21.04 -44.76
CA SER A 112 15.54 21.69 -45.97
C SER A 112 16.25 20.69 -46.88
N SER A 113 16.01 20.79 -48.19
CA SER A 113 16.73 19.99 -49.19
C SER A 113 18.21 20.37 -49.33
N TYR A 114 18.64 21.46 -48.70
CA TYR A 114 20.01 21.97 -48.70
C TYR A 114 20.70 21.62 -47.37
N PRO A 115 21.72 20.72 -47.35
CA PRO A 115 22.35 20.25 -46.12
C PRO A 115 22.96 21.36 -45.26
N GLU A 116 23.57 22.38 -45.89
CA GLU A 116 24.17 23.51 -45.18
C GLU A 116 23.14 24.32 -44.39
N ILE A 117 21.92 24.45 -44.93
CA ILE A 117 20.80 25.11 -44.24
C ILE A 117 20.33 24.24 -43.06
N GLN A 118 20.26 22.92 -43.23
CA GLN A 118 19.90 22.01 -42.13
C GLN A 118 20.91 22.09 -40.98
N HIS A 119 22.22 22.02 -41.29
CA HIS A 119 23.29 22.15 -40.30
C HIS A 119 23.19 23.47 -39.54
N LEU A 120 23.09 24.59 -40.27
CA LEU A 120 23.02 25.92 -39.65
C LEU A 120 21.75 26.10 -38.82
N ALA A 121 20.61 25.58 -39.27
CA ALA A 121 19.38 25.66 -38.49
C ALA A 121 19.50 24.93 -37.15
N LEU A 122 20.10 23.73 -37.15
CA LEU A 122 20.35 22.97 -35.91
C LEU A 122 21.39 23.64 -35.02
N ASP A 123 22.43 24.27 -35.59
CA ASP A 123 23.44 25.00 -34.82
C ASP A 123 22.85 26.27 -34.18
N VAL A 124 22.05 27.04 -34.92
CA VAL A 124 21.29 28.18 -34.37
C VAL A 124 20.35 27.73 -33.25
N ALA A 125 19.66 26.60 -33.43
CA ALA A 125 18.80 26.04 -32.38
C ALA A 125 19.62 25.64 -31.14
N ALA A 126 20.78 25.01 -31.33
CA ALA A 126 21.68 24.65 -30.24
C ALA A 126 22.18 25.88 -29.48
N ASP A 127 22.57 26.95 -30.19
CA ASP A 127 23.06 28.18 -29.57
C ASP A 127 21.97 28.91 -28.79
N LEU A 128 20.74 28.93 -29.30
CA LEU A 128 19.59 29.52 -28.61
C LEU A 128 19.26 28.76 -27.34
N ILE A 129 19.11 27.44 -27.44
CA ILE A 129 18.73 26.59 -26.30
C ILE A 129 19.86 26.44 -25.29
N GLY A 130 21.12 26.41 -25.75
CA GLY A 130 22.32 26.35 -24.90
C GLY A 130 22.44 27.53 -23.93
N ARG A 131 21.71 28.64 -24.17
CA ARG A 131 21.53 29.72 -23.19
C ARG A 131 20.49 29.34 -22.14
N ASN A 132 20.74 28.26 -21.42
CA ASN A 132 19.91 27.62 -20.39
C ASN A 132 19.31 28.57 -19.32
N ARG A 133 19.87 29.77 -19.11
CA ARG A 133 19.35 30.78 -18.15
C ARG A 133 18.25 31.68 -18.71
N ASP A 134 18.05 31.72 -20.03
CA ASP A 134 17.02 32.57 -20.63
C ASP A 134 15.65 31.89 -20.58
N LYS A 135 14.83 32.30 -19.63
CA LYS A 135 13.49 31.72 -19.42
C LYS A 135 12.55 31.93 -20.60
N ASP A 136 12.70 33.00 -21.37
CA ASP A 136 11.77 33.34 -22.44
C ASP A 136 11.98 32.39 -23.63
N ILE A 137 13.24 32.18 -24.01
CA ILE A 137 13.62 31.23 -25.08
C ILE A 137 13.22 29.80 -24.71
N GLN A 138 13.45 29.40 -23.46
CA GLN A 138 13.07 28.07 -23.02
C GLN A 138 11.54 27.87 -22.99
N SER A 139 10.78 28.89 -22.60
CA SER A 139 9.31 28.85 -22.63
C SER A 139 8.82 28.77 -24.07
N LEU A 140 9.39 29.55 -24.99
CA LEU A 140 9.05 29.50 -26.41
C LEU A 140 9.36 28.13 -27.04
N PHE A 141 10.48 27.51 -26.67
CA PHE A 141 10.84 26.16 -27.12
C PHE A 141 9.80 25.12 -26.67
N HIS A 142 9.38 25.19 -25.40
CA HIS A 142 8.32 24.33 -24.86
C HIS A 142 6.97 24.59 -25.55
N GLU A 143 6.54 25.86 -25.69
CA GLU A 143 5.28 26.24 -26.34
C GLU A 143 5.19 25.81 -27.82
N THR A 144 6.34 25.71 -28.50
CA THR A 144 6.43 25.29 -29.91
C THR A 144 6.66 23.79 -30.08
N ASN A 145 6.52 22.98 -29.01
CA ASN A 145 6.74 21.53 -29.01
C ASN A 145 8.14 21.11 -29.50
N GLY A 146 9.16 21.86 -29.12
CA GLY A 146 10.53 21.64 -29.59
C GLY A 146 11.07 20.23 -29.30
N VAL A 147 10.72 19.64 -28.15
CA VAL A 147 11.09 18.25 -27.82
C VAL A 147 10.54 17.28 -28.87
N LYS A 148 9.25 17.37 -29.16
CA LYS A 148 8.59 16.50 -30.14
C LYS A 148 9.21 16.66 -31.53
N MET A 149 9.45 17.90 -31.97
CA MET A 149 10.06 18.19 -33.26
C MET A 149 11.43 17.52 -33.42
N LEU A 150 12.27 17.59 -32.38
CA LEU A 150 13.60 16.96 -32.41
C LEU A 150 13.52 15.43 -32.34
N LEU A 151 12.59 14.87 -31.56
CA LEU A 151 12.39 13.41 -31.53
C LEU A 151 11.85 12.87 -32.85
N ASP A 152 10.98 13.61 -33.53
CA ASP A 152 10.49 13.27 -34.87
C ASP A 152 11.62 13.37 -35.92
N PHE A 153 12.52 14.35 -35.78
CA PHE A 153 13.74 14.45 -36.60
C PHE A 153 14.62 13.20 -36.48
N LEU A 154 14.84 12.68 -35.25
CA LEU A 154 15.65 11.50 -34.98
C LEU A 154 15.09 10.18 -35.56
N LYS A 155 13.83 10.16 -36.02
CA LYS A 155 13.22 8.98 -36.67
C LYS A 155 13.65 8.83 -38.13
N ASN A 156 14.29 9.84 -38.72
CA ASN A 156 14.66 9.81 -40.12
C ASN A 156 16.09 9.31 -40.31
N ASP A 157 16.24 8.03 -40.65
CA ASP A 157 17.55 7.39 -40.84
C ASP A 157 18.43 8.07 -41.90
N LYS A 158 17.85 8.86 -42.83
CA LYS A 158 18.61 9.61 -43.84
C LYS A 158 19.41 10.77 -43.26
N TRP A 159 19.08 11.25 -42.06
CA TRP A 159 19.71 12.39 -41.40
C TRP A 159 20.61 11.97 -40.23
N ASN A 160 21.06 10.72 -40.22
CA ASN A 160 21.85 10.15 -39.12
C ASN A 160 23.12 10.98 -38.80
N ASP A 161 23.75 11.55 -39.82
CA ASP A 161 24.89 12.48 -39.69
C ASP A 161 24.54 13.78 -38.93
N LEU A 162 23.29 14.21 -38.99
CA LEU A 162 22.76 15.39 -38.29
C LEU A 162 22.19 15.07 -36.91
N HIS A 163 21.91 13.80 -36.59
CA HIS A 163 21.30 13.40 -35.32
C HIS A 163 22.11 13.88 -34.12
N ILE A 164 23.44 13.96 -34.22
CA ILE A 164 24.29 14.47 -33.13
C ILE A 164 23.94 15.92 -32.76
N LYS A 165 23.63 16.77 -33.75
CA LYS A 165 23.25 18.16 -33.52
C LYS A 165 21.86 18.25 -32.88
N ALA A 166 20.90 17.45 -33.35
CA ALA A 166 19.58 17.37 -32.75
C ALA A 166 19.62 16.87 -31.28
N LEU A 167 20.43 15.84 -30.99
CA LEU A 167 20.66 15.34 -29.64
C LEU A 167 21.31 16.39 -28.74
N ASN A 168 22.27 17.17 -29.26
CA ASN A 168 22.86 18.28 -28.50
C ASN A 168 21.81 19.34 -28.12
N VAL A 169 20.88 19.69 -29.03
CA VAL A 169 19.78 20.62 -28.72
C VAL A 169 18.89 20.05 -27.61
N LEU A 170 18.49 18.77 -27.72
CA LEU A 170 17.72 18.09 -26.66
C LEU A 170 18.47 18.04 -25.33
N ARG A 171 19.79 17.79 -25.34
CA ARG A 171 20.61 17.80 -24.12
C ARG A 171 20.57 19.17 -23.45
N PHE A 172 20.84 20.24 -24.22
CA PHE A 172 20.79 21.60 -23.68
C PHE A 172 19.39 21.95 -23.14
N ALA A 173 18.33 21.51 -23.84
CA ALA A 173 16.96 21.72 -23.38
C ALA A 173 16.69 20.96 -22.06
N ALA A 174 17.22 19.76 -21.90
CA ALA A 174 17.07 18.93 -20.70
C ALA A 174 17.80 19.48 -19.46
N GLU A 175 18.59 20.56 -19.57
CA GLU A 175 19.07 21.31 -18.40
C GLU A 175 17.95 22.12 -17.73
N ASN A 176 16.83 22.37 -18.43
CA ASN A 176 15.67 23.05 -17.90
C ASN A 176 14.66 22.08 -17.27
N PRO A 177 14.26 22.29 -16.00
CA PRO A 177 13.30 21.41 -15.33
C PRO A 177 11.93 21.32 -16.02
N VAL A 178 11.45 22.39 -16.68
CA VAL A 178 10.16 22.38 -17.40
C VAL A 178 10.22 21.42 -18.59
N VAL A 179 11.33 21.43 -19.34
CA VAL A 179 11.54 20.52 -20.46
C VAL A 179 11.75 19.09 -19.96
N VAL A 180 12.41 18.89 -18.82
CA VAL A 180 12.52 17.56 -18.20
C VAL A 180 11.14 17.03 -17.81
N ASP A 181 10.27 17.87 -17.25
CA ASP A 181 8.88 17.50 -16.97
C ASP A 181 8.11 17.12 -18.25
N GLU A 182 8.27 17.90 -19.33
CA GLU A 182 7.71 17.58 -20.66
C GLU A 182 8.23 16.23 -21.18
N LEU A 183 9.54 15.96 -21.10
CA LEU A 183 10.17 14.70 -21.52
C LEU A 183 9.57 13.49 -20.77
N ILE A 184 9.24 13.67 -19.49
CA ILE A 184 8.62 12.64 -18.66
C ILE A 184 7.14 12.45 -19.04
N GLU A 185 6.38 13.52 -19.19
CA GLU A 185 4.92 13.47 -19.38
C GLU A 185 4.50 13.10 -20.81
N SER A 186 5.29 13.48 -21.81
CA SER A 186 4.98 13.29 -23.24
C SER A 186 5.25 11.87 -23.76
N GLY A 187 5.78 10.97 -22.94
CA GLY A 187 6.22 9.65 -23.40
C GLY A 187 7.43 9.74 -24.34
N SER A 188 8.34 10.69 -24.07
CA SER A 188 9.58 10.89 -24.83
C SER A 188 10.70 9.94 -24.42
N ILE A 189 10.84 9.62 -23.13
CA ILE A 189 11.86 8.68 -22.62
C ILE A 189 11.79 7.30 -23.33
N PRO A 190 10.60 6.70 -23.57
CA PRO A 190 10.45 5.50 -24.39
C PRO A 190 11.07 5.61 -25.79
N GLN A 191 10.87 6.75 -26.45
CA GLN A 191 11.38 7.00 -27.79
C GLN A 191 12.90 7.12 -27.78
N ILE A 192 13.47 7.79 -26.78
CA ILE A 192 14.92 7.92 -26.60
C ILE A 192 15.54 6.55 -26.29
N LEU A 193 14.92 5.74 -25.43
CA LEU A 193 15.36 4.37 -25.15
C LEU A 193 15.30 3.48 -26.40
N TYR A 194 14.22 3.58 -27.18
CA TYR A 194 14.08 2.89 -28.46
C TYR A 194 15.17 3.30 -29.44
N TYR A 195 15.45 4.60 -29.54
CA TYR A 195 16.53 5.14 -30.36
C TYR A 195 17.89 4.54 -29.94
N ILE A 196 18.26 4.67 -28.66
CA ILE A 196 19.51 4.13 -28.11
C ILE A 196 19.69 2.64 -28.42
N LYS A 197 18.62 1.85 -28.32
CA LYS A 197 18.67 0.41 -28.56
C LYS A 197 19.08 0.04 -29.99
N HIS A 198 18.66 0.82 -30.98
CA HIS A 198 18.89 0.53 -32.40
C HIS A 198 20.07 1.35 -32.97
N MET A 199 20.79 2.08 -32.13
CA MET A 199 21.95 2.87 -32.56
C MET A 199 23.24 2.04 -32.57
N GLU A 200 23.91 2.05 -33.71
CA GLU A 200 25.24 1.44 -33.87
C GLU A 200 26.38 2.45 -33.60
N ASN A 201 26.11 3.76 -33.75
CA ASN A 201 27.12 4.80 -33.58
C ASN A 201 27.34 5.13 -32.08
N PRO A 202 28.56 4.94 -31.54
CA PRO A 202 28.85 5.17 -30.12
C PRO A 202 28.72 6.64 -29.69
N GLU A 203 28.97 7.61 -30.58
CA GLU A 203 28.85 9.04 -30.25
C GLU A 203 27.38 9.43 -30.03
N LEU A 204 26.49 8.97 -30.92
CA LEU A 204 25.05 9.18 -30.78
C LEU A 204 24.48 8.48 -29.54
N PHE A 205 24.98 7.28 -29.25
CA PHE A 205 24.63 6.54 -28.03
C PHE A 205 24.95 7.36 -26.78
N VAL A 206 26.17 7.89 -26.67
CA VAL A 206 26.61 8.68 -25.51
C VAL A 206 25.76 9.93 -25.34
N GLU A 207 25.45 10.63 -26.44
CA GLU A 207 24.70 11.88 -26.36
C GLU A 207 23.23 11.66 -26.00
N ALA A 208 22.59 10.61 -26.54
CA ALA A 208 21.24 10.21 -26.14
C ALA A 208 21.19 9.76 -24.67
N LEU A 209 22.21 9.03 -24.20
CA LEU A 209 22.32 8.63 -22.79
C LEU A 209 22.44 9.87 -21.87
N ARG A 210 23.19 10.90 -22.27
CA ARG A 210 23.33 12.14 -21.49
C ARG A 210 21.99 12.84 -21.27
N ILE A 211 21.06 12.80 -22.22
CA ILE A 211 19.71 13.34 -22.04
C ILE A 211 18.99 12.58 -20.91
N LEU A 212 19.07 11.25 -20.91
CA LEU A 212 18.49 10.41 -19.86
C LEU A 212 19.13 10.65 -18.49
N VAL A 213 20.43 10.95 -18.44
CA VAL A 213 21.11 11.37 -17.20
C VAL A 213 20.51 12.66 -16.64
N HIS A 214 20.21 13.65 -17.46
CA HIS A 214 19.56 14.89 -17.02
C HIS A 214 18.15 14.63 -16.48
N VAL A 215 17.38 13.80 -17.17
CA VAL A 215 16.05 13.36 -16.69
C VAL A 215 16.17 12.66 -15.33
N ALA A 216 17.11 11.72 -15.21
CA ALA A 216 17.39 10.98 -13.98
C ALA A 216 18.01 11.83 -12.85
N ASN A 217 18.40 13.08 -13.09
CA ASN A 217 18.80 13.97 -11.99
C ASN A 217 17.59 14.51 -11.21
N THR A 218 16.39 14.46 -11.78
CA THR A 218 15.15 14.81 -11.08
C THR A 218 14.54 13.60 -10.38
N PHE A 219 13.82 13.81 -9.26
CA PHE A 219 13.15 12.72 -8.56
C PHE A 219 12.09 12.03 -9.45
N LYS A 220 11.29 12.83 -10.16
CA LYS A 220 10.25 12.36 -11.08
C LYS A 220 10.85 11.56 -12.23
N GLY A 221 11.94 12.05 -12.82
CA GLY A 221 12.66 11.37 -13.89
C GLY A 221 13.37 10.09 -13.44
N ARG A 222 13.96 10.04 -12.23
CA ARG A 222 14.47 8.75 -11.67
C ARG A 222 13.36 7.72 -11.59
N LYS A 223 12.23 8.10 -10.99
CA LYS A 223 11.08 7.20 -10.83
C LYS A 223 10.61 6.69 -12.19
N ASP A 224 10.40 7.59 -13.13
CA ASP A 224 9.84 7.26 -14.44
C ASP A 224 10.81 6.43 -15.30
N TYR A 225 12.08 6.82 -15.35
CA TYR A 225 13.14 6.06 -16.03
C TYR A 225 13.24 4.62 -15.52
N LEU A 226 13.28 4.43 -14.20
CA LEU A 226 13.33 3.10 -13.59
C LEU A 226 12.09 2.26 -13.92
N TRP A 227 10.89 2.85 -13.91
CA TRP A 227 9.68 2.14 -14.30
C TRP A 227 9.65 1.78 -15.78
N GLN A 228 10.14 2.66 -16.65
CA GLN A 228 10.24 2.37 -18.07
C GLN A 228 11.24 1.24 -18.33
N MET A 229 12.41 1.26 -17.69
CA MET A 229 13.35 0.13 -17.77
C MET A 229 12.68 -1.20 -17.38
N LEU A 230 11.87 -1.20 -16.32
CA LEU A 230 11.13 -2.39 -15.89
C LEU A 230 10.02 -2.80 -16.87
N LYS A 231 9.31 -1.86 -17.51
CA LYS A 231 8.30 -2.18 -18.53
C LYS A 231 8.91 -2.73 -19.82
N TYR A 232 10.05 -2.20 -20.24
CA TYR A 232 10.81 -2.65 -21.41
C TYR A 232 11.60 -3.96 -21.17
N SER A 233 11.66 -4.43 -19.93
CA SER A 233 12.47 -5.58 -19.53
C SER A 233 11.99 -6.92 -20.09
N THR A 234 10.80 -7.04 -20.67
CA THR A 234 10.26 -8.36 -21.03
C THR A 234 11.05 -9.12 -22.11
N GLU A 235 11.95 -8.46 -22.87
CA GLU A 235 12.83 -9.15 -23.85
C GLU A 235 14.26 -8.59 -23.99
N GLN A 236 14.62 -7.45 -23.39
CA GLN A 236 15.77 -6.64 -23.85
C GLN A 236 16.74 -6.12 -22.77
N VAL A 237 16.36 -6.15 -21.50
CA VAL A 237 17.19 -5.66 -20.38
C VAL A 237 17.61 -6.85 -19.51
N PRO A 238 18.90 -6.97 -19.13
CA PRO A 238 19.35 -8.02 -18.22
C PRO A 238 18.56 -8.02 -16.90
N VAL A 239 18.23 -9.22 -16.40
CA VAL A 239 17.42 -9.38 -15.18
C VAL A 239 18.10 -8.74 -13.96
N GLU A 240 19.44 -8.76 -13.91
CA GLU A 240 20.25 -8.12 -12.87
C GLU A 240 20.03 -6.62 -12.81
N THR A 241 19.93 -5.96 -13.98
CA THR A 241 19.64 -4.53 -14.06
C THR A 241 18.23 -4.22 -13.56
N CYS A 242 17.28 -5.11 -13.83
CA CYS A 242 15.90 -4.97 -13.36
C CYS A 242 15.82 -5.14 -11.83
N ILE A 243 16.59 -6.07 -11.25
CA ILE A 243 16.70 -6.22 -9.80
C ILE A 243 17.24 -4.94 -9.16
N ILE A 244 18.34 -4.39 -9.68
CA ILE A 244 18.92 -3.14 -9.18
C ILE A 244 17.89 -1.99 -9.28
N ALA A 245 17.15 -1.90 -10.38
CA ALA A 245 16.10 -0.89 -10.53
C ALA A 245 15.00 -1.03 -9.47
N LEU A 246 14.53 -2.25 -9.20
CA LEU A 246 13.56 -2.52 -8.13
C LEU A 246 14.11 -2.19 -6.74
N GLU A 247 15.39 -2.45 -6.48
CA GLU A 247 16.04 -2.10 -5.22
C GLU A 247 16.17 -0.59 -5.01
N VAL A 248 16.48 0.17 -6.07
CA VAL A 248 16.48 1.64 -6.02
C VAL A 248 15.07 2.17 -5.76
N LEU A 249 14.05 1.63 -6.44
CA LEU A 249 12.65 1.99 -6.20
C LEU A 249 12.22 1.66 -4.76
N LEU A 250 12.66 0.53 -4.20
CA LEU A 250 12.42 0.17 -2.80
C LEU A 250 13.09 1.15 -1.84
N ALA A 251 14.33 1.56 -2.11
CA ALA A 251 15.02 2.57 -1.31
C ALA A 251 14.29 3.92 -1.34
N MET A 252 13.78 4.33 -2.51
CA MET A 252 12.94 5.53 -2.65
C MET A 252 11.64 5.40 -1.86
N ALA A 253 10.92 4.27 -1.97
CA ALA A 253 9.65 4.04 -1.29
C ALA A 253 9.77 3.95 0.25
N ARG A 254 10.96 3.77 0.80
CA ARG A 254 11.19 3.85 2.26
C ARG A 254 11.08 5.27 2.80
N HIS A 255 11.21 6.29 1.96
CA HIS A 255 10.97 7.68 2.32
C HIS A 255 9.49 8.04 2.09
N LEU A 256 8.79 8.49 3.13
CA LEU A 256 7.34 8.77 3.11
C LEU A 256 6.93 9.69 1.95
N THR A 257 7.61 10.84 1.80
CA THR A 257 7.33 11.82 0.73
C THR A 257 7.42 11.23 -0.67
N PHE A 258 8.35 10.32 -0.88
CA PHE A 258 8.53 9.66 -2.18
C PHE A 258 7.57 8.50 -2.35
N ARG A 259 7.28 7.74 -1.29
CA ARG A 259 6.30 6.65 -1.28
C ARG A 259 4.95 7.11 -1.83
N ASP A 260 4.41 8.20 -1.31
CA ASP A 260 3.08 8.69 -1.71
C ASP A 260 3.01 9.02 -3.21
N THR A 261 4.09 9.58 -3.76
CA THR A 261 4.17 9.89 -5.20
C THR A 261 4.38 8.66 -6.11
N MET A 262 4.76 7.52 -5.53
CA MET A 262 4.96 6.26 -6.28
C MET A 262 3.68 5.43 -6.34
N ILE A 263 2.75 5.62 -5.39
CA ILE A 263 1.52 4.86 -5.30
C ILE A 263 0.51 5.35 -6.34
N ASN A 264 0.29 4.53 -7.37
CA ASN A 264 -0.82 4.65 -8.31
C ASN A 264 -1.17 3.25 -8.84
N PHE A 265 -2.30 3.15 -9.56
CA PHE A 265 -2.77 1.89 -10.09
C PHE A 265 -1.75 1.23 -11.04
N ASP A 266 -1.20 1.99 -12.00
CA ASP A 266 -0.31 1.45 -13.02
C ASP A 266 0.99 0.90 -12.42
N THR A 267 1.56 1.57 -11.42
CA THR A 267 2.73 1.11 -10.67
C THR A 267 2.44 -0.24 -10.01
N ILE A 268 1.36 -0.34 -9.24
CA ILE A 268 1.03 -1.56 -8.50
C ILE A 268 0.67 -2.71 -9.44
N ASP A 269 -0.11 -2.43 -10.49
CA ASP A 269 -0.46 -3.41 -11.51
C ASP A 269 0.79 -3.92 -12.25
N THR A 270 1.70 -3.02 -12.62
CA THR A 270 2.99 -3.38 -13.24
C THR A 270 3.79 -4.33 -12.33
N ILE A 271 3.95 -4.02 -11.04
CA ILE A 271 4.70 -4.91 -10.13
C ILE A 271 4.01 -6.28 -10.02
N CYS A 272 2.68 -6.31 -9.97
CA CYS A 272 1.94 -7.57 -9.92
C CYS A 272 2.09 -8.39 -11.23
N LEU A 273 2.12 -7.74 -12.40
CA LEU A 273 2.41 -8.39 -13.68
C LEU A 273 3.84 -8.93 -13.74
N LEU A 274 4.82 -8.19 -13.22
CA LEU A 274 6.21 -8.64 -13.15
C LEU A 274 6.35 -9.92 -12.28
N LEU A 275 5.55 -10.05 -11.21
CA LEU A 275 5.53 -11.27 -10.39
C LEU A 275 4.96 -12.49 -11.12
N GLU A 276 4.04 -12.29 -12.08
CA GLU A 276 3.49 -13.36 -12.94
C GLU A 276 4.38 -13.69 -14.14
N SER A 277 5.28 -12.77 -14.51
CA SER A 277 6.10 -12.91 -15.69
C SER A 277 6.96 -14.18 -15.67
N THR A 278 7.23 -14.70 -16.87
CA THR A 278 8.04 -15.90 -17.11
C THR A 278 9.54 -15.67 -16.88
N TYR A 279 9.97 -14.69 -16.07
CA TYR A 279 11.30 -14.68 -15.48
C TYR A 279 11.37 -15.84 -14.49
N PRO A 280 11.71 -17.06 -14.92
CA PRO A 280 11.10 -18.22 -14.29
C PRO A 280 11.88 -18.68 -13.06
N PHE A 281 13.11 -18.20 -12.81
CA PHE A 281 13.96 -18.75 -11.74
C PHE A 281 14.93 -17.78 -11.05
N VAL A 282 14.77 -16.46 -11.20
CA VAL A 282 15.57 -15.51 -10.41
C VAL A 282 14.77 -15.14 -9.17
N ASP A 283 14.98 -15.90 -8.10
CA ASP A 283 14.33 -15.70 -6.81
C ASP A 283 14.51 -14.24 -6.34
N GLU A 284 15.69 -13.65 -6.55
CA GLU A 284 16.01 -12.27 -6.20
C GLU A 284 15.05 -11.26 -6.82
N PHE A 285 14.63 -11.47 -8.08
CA PHE A 285 13.69 -10.60 -8.77
C PHE A 285 12.30 -10.63 -8.11
N LYS A 286 11.77 -11.83 -7.86
CA LYS A 286 10.47 -12.00 -7.18
C LYS A 286 10.52 -11.47 -5.74
N ILE A 287 11.64 -11.68 -5.05
CA ILE A 287 11.89 -11.13 -3.72
C ILE A 287 11.87 -9.60 -3.75
N ALA A 288 12.54 -8.96 -4.72
CA ALA A 288 12.57 -7.51 -4.84
C ALA A 288 11.18 -6.92 -5.11
N CYS A 289 10.40 -7.51 -6.03
CA CYS A 289 9.02 -7.13 -6.28
C CYS A 289 8.13 -7.23 -5.02
N CYS A 290 8.19 -8.37 -4.31
CA CYS A 290 7.42 -8.56 -3.07
C CYS A 290 7.79 -7.53 -2.01
N LYS A 291 9.10 -7.25 -1.81
CA LYS A 291 9.56 -6.24 -0.85
C LYS A 291 9.05 -4.84 -1.20
N LEU A 292 9.07 -4.47 -2.47
CA LEU A 292 8.56 -3.18 -2.94
C LEU A 292 7.05 -3.06 -2.70
N LEU A 293 6.27 -4.10 -3.06
CA LEU A 293 4.83 -4.13 -2.76
C LEU A 293 4.55 -4.01 -1.26
N SER A 294 5.33 -4.68 -0.41
CA SER A 294 5.14 -4.61 1.05
C SER A 294 5.26 -3.19 1.57
N VAL A 295 6.18 -2.38 1.03
CA VAL A 295 6.38 -0.99 1.43
C VAL A 295 5.30 -0.07 0.86
N LEU A 296 4.96 -0.23 -0.43
CA LEU A 296 3.93 0.60 -1.06
C LEU A 296 2.54 0.36 -0.46
N CYS A 297 2.24 -0.88 -0.03
CA CYS A 297 0.97 -1.26 0.57
C CYS A 297 0.90 -1.03 2.09
N LEU A 298 1.90 -0.36 2.71
CA LEU A 298 1.75 0.17 4.06
C LEU A 298 0.69 1.27 4.11
N GLU A 299 0.52 2.02 3.01
CA GLU A 299 -0.51 3.03 2.87
C GLU A 299 -1.85 2.42 2.42
N GLU A 300 -2.96 3.04 2.85
CA GLU A 300 -4.32 2.62 2.46
C GLU A 300 -4.54 2.70 0.94
N SER A 301 -4.04 3.75 0.30
CA SER A 301 -4.08 3.92 -1.16
C SER A 301 -3.35 2.78 -1.89
N GLY A 302 -2.21 2.33 -1.36
CA GLY A 302 -1.46 1.19 -1.88
C GLY A 302 -2.25 -0.11 -1.80
N ARG A 303 -2.87 -0.40 -0.64
CA ARG A 303 -3.77 -1.56 -0.47
C ARG A 303 -4.97 -1.51 -1.41
N HIS A 304 -5.58 -0.34 -1.56
CA HIS A 304 -6.69 -0.14 -2.48
C HIS A 304 -6.30 -0.49 -3.93
N TYR A 305 -5.18 0.04 -4.43
CA TYR A 305 -4.71 -0.27 -5.78
C TYR A 305 -4.25 -1.72 -5.94
N PHE A 306 -3.67 -2.33 -4.90
CA PHE A 306 -3.31 -3.75 -4.90
C PHE A 306 -4.54 -4.65 -5.09
N LEU A 307 -5.63 -4.36 -4.38
CA LEU A 307 -6.89 -5.10 -4.56
C LEU A 307 -7.50 -4.84 -5.94
N LYS A 308 -7.50 -3.58 -6.41
CA LYS A 308 -7.98 -3.22 -7.75
C LYS A 308 -7.21 -3.95 -8.87
N ALA A 309 -5.90 -4.14 -8.70
CA ALA A 309 -5.04 -4.88 -9.62
C ALA A 309 -5.15 -6.42 -9.49
N LYS A 310 -6.09 -6.92 -8.68
CA LYS A 310 -6.24 -8.35 -8.35
C LYS A 310 -4.97 -8.97 -7.78
N GLY A 311 -4.15 -8.19 -7.08
CA GLY A 311 -2.84 -8.62 -6.59
C GLY A 311 -2.89 -9.88 -5.71
N SER A 312 -3.95 -10.03 -4.90
CA SER A 312 -4.18 -11.23 -4.09
C SER A 312 -4.43 -12.50 -4.91
N GLN A 313 -4.90 -12.40 -6.16
CA GLN A 313 -4.99 -13.55 -7.06
C GLN A 313 -3.63 -13.87 -7.70
N ARG A 314 -2.95 -12.82 -8.18
CA ARG A 314 -1.70 -12.92 -8.94
C ARG A 314 -0.55 -13.51 -8.13
N ILE A 315 -0.47 -13.19 -6.83
CA ILE A 315 0.65 -13.64 -5.98
C ILE A 315 0.42 -15.01 -5.33
N PHE A 316 -0.72 -15.68 -5.57
CA PHE A 316 -1.04 -16.96 -4.90
C PHE A 316 -0.02 -18.05 -5.24
N ALA A 317 0.45 -18.11 -6.48
CA ALA A 317 1.44 -19.10 -6.89
C ALA A 317 2.73 -19.01 -6.04
N LEU A 318 3.12 -17.82 -5.59
CA LEU A 318 4.37 -17.56 -4.87
C LEU A 318 4.45 -18.24 -3.49
N ILE A 319 3.32 -18.63 -2.89
CA ILE A 319 3.29 -19.34 -1.60
C ILE A 319 3.28 -20.87 -1.75
N THR A 320 3.21 -21.37 -2.97
CA THR A 320 3.14 -22.81 -3.26
C THR A 320 4.52 -23.46 -3.36
N ASP A 321 4.57 -24.79 -3.29
CA ASP A 321 5.83 -25.55 -3.39
C ASP A 321 6.54 -25.42 -4.76
N ALA A 322 5.92 -24.75 -5.73
CA ALA A 322 6.55 -24.39 -7.01
C ALA A 322 7.72 -23.40 -6.85
N TYR A 323 7.83 -22.72 -5.70
CA TYR A 323 8.81 -21.68 -5.44
C TYR A 323 9.75 -21.99 -4.27
N SER A 324 10.94 -21.38 -4.29
CA SER A 324 11.93 -21.55 -3.24
C SER A 324 11.42 -21.06 -1.88
N ILE A 325 12.08 -21.51 -0.82
CA ILE A 325 11.76 -21.11 0.56
C ILE A 325 11.91 -19.59 0.72
N SER A 326 12.90 -18.97 0.06
CA SER A 326 13.15 -17.52 0.13
C SER A 326 12.03 -16.68 -0.50
N VAL A 327 11.56 -17.07 -1.69
CA VAL A 327 10.42 -16.42 -2.36
C VAL A 327 9.15 -16.59 -1.53
N ARG A 328 8.85 -17.82 -1.09
CA ARG A 328 7.71 -18.11 -0.23
C ARG A 328 7.72 -17.28 1.04
N ASN A 329 8.86 -17.23 1.74
CA ASN A 329 9.00 -16.45 2.97
C ASN A 329 8.75 -14.96 2.74
N THR A 330 9.25 -14.41 1.63
CA THR A 330 9.05 -12.98 1.29
C THR A 330 7.59 -12.70 0.90
N ALA A 331 6.93 -13.62 0.19
CA ALA A 331 5.49 -13.51 -0.09
C ALA A 331 4.65 -13.54 1.21
N LEU A 332 5.02 -14.36 2.19
CA LEU A 332 4.37 -14.36 3.50
C LEU A 332 4.62 -13.05 4.28
N GLN A 333 5.80 -12.46 4.18
CA GLN A 333 6.07 -11.13 4.75
C GLN A 333 5.18 -10.05 4.12
N LEU A 334 4.97 -10.11 2.80
CA LEU A 334 4.02 -9.23 2.10
C LEU A 334 2.59 -9.42 2.64
N ILE A 335 2.12 -10.66 2.72
CA ILE A 335 0.78 -10.97 3.25
C ILE A 335 0.64 -10.44 4.68
N GLN A 336 1.62 -10.69 5.54
CA GLN A 336 1.64 -10.20 6.92
C GLN A 336 1.56 -8.68 6.98
N ALA A 337 2.36 -7.96 6.18
CA ALA A 337 2.45 -6.51 6.21
C ALA A 337 1.11 -5.86 5.80
N ILE A 338 0.45 -6.38 4.76
CA ILE A 338 -0.75 -5.77 4.21
C ILE A 338 -2.05 -6.24 4.85
N SER A 339 -2.02 -7.37 5.59
CA SER A 339 -3.16 -7.90 6.34
C SER A 339 -3.38 -7.22 7.69
N THR A 340 -2.82 -6.02 7.88
CA THR A 340 -3.25 -5.10 8.94
C THR A 340 -4.68 -4.58 8.70
N ASP A 341 -5.12 -4.57 7.45
CA ASP A 341 -6.46 -4.23 7.00
C ASP A 341 -7.33 -5.49 6.85
N LEU A 342 -8.50 -5.50 7.51
CA LEU A 342 -9.43 -6.62 7.45
C LEU A 342 -9.98 -6.85 6.02
N THR A 343 -10.09 -5.80 5.22
CA THR A 343 -10.59 -5.88 3.84
C THR A 343 -9.64 -6.70 2.99
N VAL A 344 -8.33 -6.39 3.04
CA VAL A 344 -7.31 -7.15 2.32
C VAL A 344 -7.26 -8.59 2.79
N THR A 345 -7.40 -8.80 4.10
CA THR A 345 -7.40 -10.14 4.70
C THR A 345 -8.55 -11.01 4.18
N LYS A 346 -9.76 -10.44 4.01
CA LYS A 346 -10.91 -11.15 3.41
C LYS A 346 -10.60 -11.62 1.99
N PHE A 347 -10.00 -10.78 1.15
CA PHE A 347 -9.60 -11.16 -0.21
C PHE A 347 -8.58 -12.32 -0.22
N PHE A 348 -7.64 -12.37 0.72
CA PHE A 348 -6.73 -13.53 0.82
C PHE A 348 -7.46 -14.82 1.21
N VAL A 349 -8.44 -14.75 2.12
CA VAL A 349 -9.27 -15.90 2.47
C VAL A 349 -10.10 -16.38 1.28
N GLU A 350 -10.74 -15.47 0.55
CA GLU A 350 -11.51 -15.76 -0.68
C GLU A 350 -10.66 -16.39 -1.77
N ASN A 351 -9.40 -15.96 -1.90
CA ASN A 351 -8.42 -16.55 -2.84
C ASN A 351 -7.71 -17.79 -2.27
N LYS A 352 -8.32 -18.49 -1.31
CA LYS A 352 -7.92 -19.82 -0.81
C LYS A 352 -6.56 -19.91 -0.12
N TYR A 353 -5.96 -18.78 0.30
CA TYR A 353 -4.68 -18.79 1.02
C TYR A 353 -4.77 -19.61 2.30
N LEU A 354 -5.77 -19.31 3.14
CA LEU A 354 -5.96 -20.01 4.41
C LEU A 354 -6.16 -21.52 4.21
N LEU A 355 -6.96 -21.92 3.21
CA LEU A 355 -7.19 -23.32 2.85
C LEU A 355 -5.89 -24.02 2.44
N TYR A 356 -5.12 -23.40 1.53
CA TYR A 356 -3.84 -23.93 1.09
C TYR A 356 -2.86 -24.10 2.26
N MET A 357 -2.79 -23.10 3.14
CA MET A 357 -1.87 -23.09 4.28
C MET A 357 -2.20 -24.16 5.33
N LEU A 358 -3.50 -24.45 5.53
CA LEU A 358 -3.96 -25.47 6.46
C LEU A 358 -3.79 -26.90 5.93
N ASN A 359 -3.90 -27.09 4.61
CA ASN A 359 -3.71 -28.40 3.96
C ASN A 359 -2.23 -28.77 3.87
N ASN A 360 -1.34 -27.80 3.69
CA ASN A 360 0.10 -28.02 3.54
C ASN A 360 0.89 -27.75 4.82
N ARG A 361 0.40 -28.27 5.96
CA ARG A 361 1.07 -28.13 7.28
C ARG A 361 2.44 -28.81 7.37
N SER A 362 2.82 -29.63 6.39
CA SER A 362 4.18 -30.18 6.26
C SER A 362 5.20 -29.15 5.75
N SER A 363 4.75 -28.03 5.16
CA SER A 363 5.60 -26.92 4.69
C SER A 363 6.03 -25.95 5.82
N LYS A 364 5.99 -26.38 7.08
CA LYS A 364 6.35 -25.63 8.30
C LYS A 364 7.83 -25.24 8.43
N THR A 365 8.63 -25.40 7.38
CA THR A 365 10.02 -24.93 7.36
C THR A 365 10.14 -23.41 7.52
N ILE A 366 9.06 -22.65 7.27
CA ILE A 366 9.03 -21.19 7.39
C ILE A 366 8.26 -20.76 8.66
N PRO A 367 8.91 -20.13 9.66
CA PRO A 367 8.25 -19.70 10.91
C PRO A 367 7.07 -18.74 10.71
N LEU A 368 7.11 -17.92 9.65
CA LEU A 368 6.06 -16.96 9.31
C LEU A 368 4.74 -17.61 8.84
N TRP A 369 4.74 -18.90 8.52
CA TRP A 369 3.56 -19.63 8.05
C TRP A 369 2.43 -19.61 9.08
N ASP A 370 2.74 -19.98 10.33
CA ASP A 370 1.76 -20.04 11.42
C ASP A 370 1.27 -18.63 11.81
N THR A 371 2.16 -17.62 11.78
CA THR A 371 1.79 -16.22 12.01
C THR A 371 0.79 -15.71 10.97
N CYS A 372 1.00 -16.02 9.69
CA CYS A 372 0.08 -15.64 8.63
C CYS A 372 -1.27 -16.37 8.77
N ILE A 373 -1.28 -17.66 9.11
CA ILE A 373 -2.53 -18.37 9.43
C ILE A 373 -3.27 -17.65 10.56
N GLU A 374 -2.58 -17.26 11.64
CA GLU A 374 -3.21 -16.55 12.77
C GLU A 374 -3.80 -15.20 12.34
N ILE A 375 -3.10 -14.43 11.51
CA ILE A 375 -3.57 -13.14 10.98
C ILE A 375 -4.80 -13.34 10.09
N LEU A 376 -4.77 -14.28 9.15
CA LEU A 376 -5.91 -14.59 8.30
C LEU A 376 -7.12 -15.04 9.13
N LEU A 377 -6.90 -15.87 10.16
CA LEU A 377 -7.96 -16.33 11.06
C LEU A 377 -8.52 -15.20 11.95
N LYS A 378 -7.73 -14.20 12.34
CA LYS A 378 -8.23 -13.03 13.10
C LYS A 378 -9.29 -12.25 12.32
N SER A 379 -9.23 -12.24 10.99
CA SER A 379 -10.26 -11.58 10.16
C SER A 379 -11.60 -12.33 10.13
N HIS A 380 -11.62 -13.61 10.49
CA HIS A 380 -12.83 -14.43 10.46
C HIS A 380 -12.90 -15.34 11.71
N LEU A 381 -13.31 -14.74 12.83
CA LEU A 381 -13.40 -15.40 14.14
C LEU A 381 -14.23 -16.69 14.16
N PRO A 382 -15.35 -16.84 13.41
CA PRO A 382 -16.07 -18.12 13.34
C PRO A 382 -15.18 -19.28 12.87
N THR A 383 -14.41 -19.06 11.81
CA THR A 383 -13.47 -20.07 11.29
C THR A 383 -12.30 -20.28 12.24
N LYS A 384 -11.79 -19.21 12.87
CA LYS A 384 -10.77 -19.33 13.92
C LYS A 384 -11.25 -20.27 15.01
N PHE A 385 -12.42 -20.01 15.60
CA PHE A 385 -12.95 -20.82 16.67
C PHE A 385 -13.26 -22.26 16.25
N ALA A 386 -13.78 -22.47 15.04
CA ALA A 386 -14.02 -23.81 14.50
C ALA A 386 -12.74 -24.64 14.36
N LEU A 387 -11.62 -24.02 13.97
CA LEU A 387 -10.34 -24.70 13.73
C LEU A 387 -9.47 -24.84 14.97
N THR A 388 -9.41 -23.80 15.81
CA THR A 388 -8.52 -23.76 16.99
C THR A 388 -9.22 -24.16 18.27
N GLY A 389 -10.55 -24.18 18.28
CA GLY A 389 -11.35 -24.29 19.50
C GLY A 389 -11.16 -23.11 20.45
N ARG A 390 -10.51 -22.01 20.05
CA ARG A 390 -10.14 -20.92 20.98
C ARG A 390 -10.23 -19.54 20.35
N LEU A 391 -10.99 -18.67 21.00
CA LEU A 391 -10.89 -17.22 20.86
C LEU A 391 -10.15 -16.65 22.07
N SER A 392 -9.10 -15.89 21.79
CA SER A 392 -8.29 -15.21 22.80
C SER A 392 -9.04 -14.02 23.41
N LEU A 393 -8.43 -13.41 24.43
CA LEU A 393 -8.93 -12.20 25.11
C LEU A 393 -9.08 -11.01 24.14
N HIS A 394 -8.33 -11.01 23.03
CA HIS A 394 -8.33 -9.94 22.04
C HIS A 394 -9.30 -10.17 20.87
N ASP A 395 -9.83 -11.39 20.75
CA ASP A 395 -10.78 -11.73 19.71
C ASP A 395 -12.18 -11.31 20.18
N LEU A 396 -12.65 -10.18 19.66
CA LEU A 396 -13.95 -9.60 20.00
C LEU A 396 -15.03 -10.08 19.02
N THR A 397 -16.05 -10.74 19.54
CA THR A 397 -17.21 -11.17 18.76
C THR A 397 -18.00 -9.96 18.24
N GLN A 398 -18.25 -9.95 16.94
CA GLN A 398 -19.02 -8.91 16.25
C GLN A 398 -20.40 -9.45 15.85
N ASP A 399 -21.25 -8.57 15.34
CA ASP A 399 -22.53 -8.96 14.76
C ASP A 399 -22.33 -9.88 13.55
N GLY A 400 -23.13 -10.94 13.49
CA GLY A 400 -22.95 -12.02 12.53
C GLY A 400 -21.90 -13.06 12.96
N PHE A 401 -21.27 -12.95 14.13
CA PHE A 401 -20.45 -14.05 14.65
C PHE A 401 -21.31 -15.29 14.91
N TYR A 402 -20.90 -16.45 14.40
CA TYR A 402 -21.67 -17.69 14.53
C TYR A 402 -20.79 -18.89 14.90
N VAL A 403 -21.42 -19.89 15.51
CA VAL A 403 -20.77 -21.11 16.00
C VAL A 403 -21.68 -22.32 15.77
N SER A 404 -21.13 -23.40 15.22
CA SER A 404 -21.81 -24.70 15.17
C SER A 404 -21.52 -25.52 16.44
N LYS A 405 -22.49 -26.35 16.85
CA LYS A 405 -22.35 -27.29 17.98
C LYS A 405 -21.30 -28.37 17.71
N THR A 406 -21.14 -28.76 16.45
CA THR A 406 -20.26 -29.87 16.05
C THR A 406 -18.84 -29.36 15.83
N SER A 407 -17.85 -30.08 16.37
CA SER A 407 -16.42 -29.82 16.12
C SER A 407 -16.02 -30.35 14.74
N VAL A 408 -16.52 -29.76 13.66
CA VAL A 408 -16.07 -30.13 12.32
C VAL A 408 -14.86 -29.26 11.96
N CYS A 409 -13.66 -29.86 11.92
CA CYS A 409 -12.81 -29.85 10.71
C CYS A 409 -11.51 -30.66 10.92
N LEU A 410 -11.45 -31.89 10.39
CA LEU A 410 -10.26 -32.27 9.62
C LEU A 410 -10.36 -31.59 8.24
N SER A 411 -9.22 -31.42 7.59
CA SER A 411 -8.95 -30.38 6.58
C SER A 411 -9.83 -30.27 5.30
N PRO A 412 -10.77 -31.16 4.91
CA PRO A 412 -11.54 -30.92 3.67
C PRO A 412 -12.71 -29.92 3.75
N VAL A 413 -13.16 -29.47 4.94
CA VAL A 413 -14.51 -28.86 5.09
C VAL A 413 -14.50 -27.32 5.18
N LEU A 414 -13.47 -26.62 4.70
CA LEU A 414 -13.54 -25.14 4.64
C LEU A 414 -14.40 -24.65 3.47
N ASP A 415 -14.27 -25.26 2.29
CA ASP A 415 -15.17 -24.97 1.16
C ASP A 415 -16.62 -25.31 1.54
N ASP A 416 -16.84 -26.37 2.33
CA ASP A 416 -18.15 -26.74 2.85
C ASP A 416 -18.64 -25.82 3.98
N ILE A 417 -17.78 -25.27 4.85
CA ILE A 417 -18.16 -24.20 5.81
C ILE A 417 -18.58 -22.92 5.05
N PHE A 418 -17.89 -22.58 3.96
CA PHE A 418 -18.28 -21.47 3.10
C PHE A 418 -19.46 -21.79 2.18
N ARG A 419 -19.75 -23.07 1.94
CA ARG A 419 -20.85 -23.58 1.12
C ARG A 419 -22.01 -24.17 1.91
N ILE A 420 -22.05 -24.13 3.26
CA ILE A 420 -23.05 -24.87 4.07
C ILE A 420 -24.44 -24.59 3.53
N LYS A 421 -24.89 -25.47 2.65
CA LYS A 421 -26.27 -25.71 2.34
C LYS A 421 -26.75 -26.49 3.54
N PHE A 422 -27.29 -25.72 4.47
CA PHE A 422 -28.10 -26.09 5.62
C PHE A 422 -28.19 -27.60 5.88
N CYS A 423 -27.55 -28.07 6.95
CA CYS A 423 -28.03 -29.29 7.59
C CYS A 423 -29.22 -28.88 8.48
N PRO A 424 -30.48 -29.27 8.16
CA PRO A 424 -31.64 -28.94 9.00
C PRO A 424 -31.57 -29.57 10.40
N LEU A 425 -30.60 -30.46 10.65
CA LEU A 425 -30.48 -31.23 11.89
C LEU A 425 -29.67 -30.49 12.96
N GLU A 426 -28.61 -29.74 12.61
CA GLU A 426 -27.67 -29.18 13.59
C GLU A 426 -27.87 -27.67 13.81
N PRO A 427 -27.95 -27.19 15.07
CA PRO A 427 -28.13 -25.77 15.34
C PRO A 427 -26.85 -24.97 15.09
N ILE A 428 -26.99 -23.80 14.45
CA ILE A 428 -25.94 -22.78 14.32
C ILE A 428 -26.37 -21.60 15.19
N TYR A 429 -25.57 -21.29 16.20
CA TYR A 429 -25.83 -20.15 17.08
C TYR A 429 -25.23 -18.88 16.48
N MET A 430 -25.96 -17.76 16.51
CA MET A 430 -25.53 -16.50 15.93
C MET A 430 -25.68 -15.34 16.91
N VAL A 431 -24.66 -14.49 16.99
CA VAL A 431 -24.71 -13.20 17.70
C VAL A 431 -25.28 -12.16 16.75
N ASN A 432 -26.38 -11.53 17.15
CA ASN A 432 -27.02 -10.47 16.37
C ASN A 432 -27.43 -9.32 17.31
N TYR A 433 -26.70 -8.21 17.29
CA TYR A 433 -27.02 -7.00 18.06
C TYR A 433 -27.59 -5.92 17.14
N LEU A 434 -28.61 -6.24 16.37
CA LEU A 434 -29.35 -5.22 15.62
C LEU A 434 -30.38 -4.56 16.54
N THR A 435 -30.12 -3.32 16.93
CA THR A 435 -31.16 -2.40 17.41
C THR A 435 -31.88 -1.80 16.21
N LEU A 436 -33.22 -1.82 16.21
CA LEU A 436 -34.00 -1.07 15.22
C LEU A 436 -33.53 0.40 15.21
N PRO A 437 -33.27 1.01 14.04
CA PRO A 437 -32.83 2.39 13.99
C PRO A 437 -33.90 3.29 14.61
N THR A 438 -33.54 3.98 15.70
CA THR A 438 -34.24 5.19 16.13
C THR A 438 -33.84 6.33 15.19
N SER A 439 -34.72 7.32 15.03
CA SER A 439 -34.70 8.39 14.01
C SER A 439 -33.43 9.24 13.91
N ASP A 440 -32.44 9.04 14.77
CA ASP A 440 -31.31 9.95 15.00
C ASP A 440 -29.94 9.33 14.64
N THR A 441 -29.89 8.22 13.88
CA THR A 441 -28.63 7.54 13.51
C THR A 441 -27.92 8.18 12.30
N LEU A 442 -26.59 8.29 12.36
CA LEU A 442 -25.75 8.98 11.36
C LEU A 442 -25.61 8.17 10.05
N PRO A 443 -25.48 8.82 8.86
CA PRO A 443 -25.47 8.16 7.55
C PRO A 443 -24.38 7.09 7.34
N ASN A 444 -23.22 7.23 7.99
CA ASN A 444 -22.10 6.31 7.80
C ASN A 444 -22.27 4.97 8.53
N GLU A 445 -23.01 4.94 9.66
CA GLU A 445 -23.37 3.68 10.35
C GLU A 445 -24.38 2.88 9.52
N ILE A 446 -25.33 3.57 8.87
CA ILE A 446 -26.36 2.98 8.01
C ILE A 446 -25.74 2.24 6.81
N THR A 447 -24.58 2.69 6.30
CA THR A 447 -23.93 2.12 5.11
C THR A 447 -23.20 0.81 5.44
N PHE A 448 -22.41 0.78 6.52
CA PHE A 448 -21.70 -0.43 6.98
C PHE A 448 -22.65 -1.52 7.49
N GLU A 449 -23.72 -1.14 8.20
CA GLU A 449 -24.76 -2.06 8.66
C GLU A 449 -25.55 -2.67 7.49
N ARG A 450 -25.79 -1.91 6.42
CA ARG A 450 -26.40 -2.43 5.20
C ARG A 450 -25.55 -3.51 4.53
N ASP A 451 -24.23 -3.34 4.50
CA ASP A 451 -23.33 -4.30 3.83
C ASP A 451 -23.21 -5.63 4.61
N ILE A 452 -23.14 -5.57 5.94
CA ILE A 452 -23.16 -6.79 6.79
C ILE A 452 -24.51 -7.50 6.67
N ASN A 453 -25.62 -6.76 6.73
CA ASN A 453 -26.95 -7.34 6.59
C ASN A 453 -27.16 -7.91 5.19
N ALA A 454 -26.71 -7.25 4.12
CA ALA A 454 -26.78 -7.79 2.76
C ALA A 454 -25.92 -9.05 2.59
N TRP A 455 -24.72 -9.10 3.17
CA TRP A 455 -23.86 -10.28 3.17
C TRP A 455 -24.47 -11.45 3.95
N LEU A 456 -24.99 -11.17 5.15
CA LEU A 456 -25.68 -12.13 5.99
C LEU A 456 -26.96 -12.63 5.33
N GLU A 457 -27.78 -11.75 4.75
CA GLU A 457 -29.00 -12.11 4.02
C GLU A 457 -28.69 -12.93 2.76
N SER A 458 -27.60 -12.60 2.05
CA SER A 458 -27.13 -13.37 0.91
C SER A 458 -26.64 -14.77 1.30
N ARG A 459 -26.11 -14.97 2.52
CA ARG A 459 -25.61 -16.28 3.00
C ARG A 459 -26.65 -17.11 3.76
N PHE A 460 -27.51 -16.45 4.51
CA PHE A 460 -28.35 -17.08 5.54
C PHE A 460 -29.86 -16.83 5.34
N GLY A 461 -30.24 -16.05 4.31
CA GLY A 461 -31.62 -15.57 4.14
C GLY A 461 -31.96 -14.42 5.10
N ARG A 462 -33.20 -13.93 5.05
CA ARG A 462 -33.65 -12.81 5.90
C ARG A 462 -33.54 -13.21 7.38
N LEU A 463 -32.52 -12.71 8.05
CA LEU A 463 -32.29 -12.98 9.47
C LEU A 463 -33.33 -12.25 10.32
N GLN A 464 -33.85 -12.93 11.34
CA GLN A 464 -34.67 -12.27 12.35
C GLN A 464 -33.77 -11.46 13.29
N CYS A 465 -34.20 -10.25 13.63
CA CYS A 465 -33.57 -9.47 14.68
C CYS A 465 -33.61 -10.23 16.01
N ASP A 466 -32.58 -10.06 16.84
CA ASP A 466 -32.50 -10.64 18.18
C ASP A 466 -32.65 -9.54 19.25
N PRO A 467 -33.88 -9.09 19.51
CA PRO A 467 -34.12 -8.02 20.49
C PRO A 467 -33.70 -8.45 21.90
N HIS A 468 -33.74 -9.76 22.19
CA HIS A 468 -33.41 -10.30 23.51
C HIS A 468 -31.91 -10.20 23.81
N PHE A 469 -31.03 -10.42 22.83
CA PHE A 469 -29.60 -10.25 23.06
C PHE A 469 -29.25 -8.79 23.41
N SER A 470 -29.83 -7.83 22.69
CA SER A 470 -29.67 -6.40 23.01
C SER A 470 -30.18 -6.07 24.42
N GLU A 471 -31.36 -6.58 24.78
CA GLU A 471 -31.94 -6.46 26.12
C GLU A 471 -31.03 -7.04 27.21
N TYR A 472 -30.41 -8.20 26.98
CA TYR A 472 -29.48 -8.81 27.92
C TYR A 472 -28.24 -7.96 28.17
N VAL A 473 -27.64 -7.42 27.12
CA VAL A 473 -26.48 -6.52 27.23
C VAL A 473 -26.85 -5.27 28.00
N GLU A 474 -27.98 -4.64 27.68
CA GLU A 474 -28.43 -3.39 28.31
C GLU A 474 -28.84 -3.60 29.78
N LEU A 475 -29.55 -4.69 30.09
CA LEU A 475 -29.89 -5.07 31.45
C LEU A 475 -28.62 -5.31 32.29
N PHE A 476 -27.63 -6.00 31.72
CA PHE A 476 -26.37 -6.25 32.42
C PHE A 476 -25.57 -4.96 32.65
N LYS A 477 -25.49 -4.06 31.67
CA LYS A 477 -24.88 -2.73 31.83
C LYS A 477 -25.50 -1.95 33.00
N ARG A 478 -26.84 -1.97 33.13
CA ARG A 478 -27.55 -1.34 34.26
C ARG A 478 -27.22 -2.00 35.60
N MET A 479 -27.10 -3.33 35.63
CA MET A 479 -26.67 -4.06 36.83
C MET A 479 -25.26 -3.68 37.28
N LEU A 480 -24.32 -3.52 36.33
CA LEU A 480 -22.97 -3.04 36.62
C LEU A 480 -23.00 -1.63 37.22
N LEU A 481 -23.71 -0.70 36.57
CA LEU A 481 -23.84 0.68 37.05
C LEU A 481 -24.38 0.73 38.48
N ALA A 482 -25.43 -0.01 38.80
CA ALA A 482 -26.04 -0.03 40.14
C ALA A 482 -25.15 -0.65 41.23
N LYS A 483 -24.22 -1.54 40.85
CA LYS A 483 -23.29 -2.18 41.77
C LYS A 483 -22.05 -1.33 41.99
N GLU A 484 -21.47 -0.79 40.91
CA GLU A 484 -20.24 -0.01 40.93
C GLU A 484 -20.47 1.43 41.41
N SER A 485 -21.68 1.98 41.29
CA SER A 485 -22.02 3.31 41.82
C SER A 485 -22.08 3.38 43.36
N LYS A 486 -22.03 2.23 44.05
CA LYS A 486 -22.07 2.15 45.51
C LYS A 486 -20.67 2.21 46.16
N ASP A 487 -19.60 2.00 45.39
CA ASP A 487 -18.21 2.11 45.84
C ASP A 487 -17.65 3.48 45.45
N ILE A 488 -17.80 4.48 46.33
CA ILE A 488 -17.26 5.83 46.11
C ILE A 488 -16.01 6.03 46.98
N SER A 489 -14.83 5.77 46.42
CA SER A 489 -13.59 6.47 46.79
C SER A 489 -12.99 7.13 45.54
N ALA A 490 -13.08 8.46 45.48
CA ALA A 490 -12.70 9.25 44.32
C ALA A 490 -11.21 9.58 44.35
N THR A 491 -10.32 8.63 44.02
CA THR A 491 -8.88 8.99 43.85
C THR A 491 -8.03 8.07 42.96
N GLU A 492 -8.59 7.12 42.21
CA GLU A 492 -7.79 6.23 41.35
C GLU A 492 -8.11 6.39 39.86
N ARG A 493 -7.06 6.38 39.03
CA ARG A 493 -7.12 6.53 37.57
C ARG A 493 -8.07 5.47 36.98
N ASN A 494 -8.86 5.83 35.96
CA ASN A 494 -9.86 4.97 35.30
C ASN A 494 -9.37 3.57 34.87
N ILE A 495 -8.06 3.36 34.73
CA ILE A 495 -7.46 2.10 34.32
C ILE A 495 -7.34 1.13 35.52
N ASP A 496 -6.93 1.61 36.70
CA ASP A 496 -6.79 0.81 37.93
C ASP A 496 -8.14 0.32 38.44
N ARG A 497 -9.17 1.19 38.38
CA ARG A 497 -10.56 0.83 38.70
C ARG A 497 -11.06 -0.35 37.86
N ASN A 498 -10.79 -0.35 36.56
CA ASN A 498 -11.31 -1.39 35.67
C ASN A 498 -10.66 -2.76 35.93
N ILE A 499 -9.40 -2.80 36.36
CA ILE A 499 -8.71 -4.03 36.74
C ILE A 499 -9.31 -4.64 38.01
N GLN A 500 -9.59 -3.82 39.02
CA GLN A 500 -10.19 -4.26 40.29
C GLN A 500 -11.58 -4.90 40.09
N TYR A 501 -12.36 -4.43 39.11
CA TYR A 501 -13.70 -4.96 38.84
C TYR A 501 -13.75 -6.19 37.93
N VAL A 502 -12.63 -6.66 37.34
CA VAL A 502 -12.66 -7.85 36.45
C VAL A 502 -13.24 -9.07 37.16
N LEU A 503 -12.80 -9.29 38.42
CA LEU A 503 -13.29 -10.38 39.26
C LEU A 503 -14.81 -10.28 39.48
N SER A 504 -15.29 -9.14 39.97
CA SER A 504 -16.70 -8.95 40.33
C SER A 504 -17.62 -8.98 39.11
N ARG A 505 -17.20 -8.36 37.99
CA ARG A 505 -17.92 -8.37 36.72
C ARG A 505 -18.04 -9.78 36.16
N ALA A 506 -16.96 -10.58 36.18
CA ALA A 506 -17.00 -11.95 35.70
C ALA A 506 -17.96 -12.83 36.53
N LYS A 507 -17.91 -12.73 37.86
CA LYS A 507 -18.85 -13.45 38.75
C LYS A 507 -20.29 -13.05 38.50
N MET A 508 -20.56 -11.75 38.38
CA MET A 508 -21.92 -11.24 38.13
C MET A 508 -22.44 -11.69 36.76
N LEU A 509 -21.60 -11.64 35.73
CA LEU A 509 -21.98 -12.06 34.37
C LEU A 509 -22.26 -13.57 34.33
N ALA A 510 -21.47 -14.39 35.01
CA ALA A 510 -21.69 -15.82 35.09
C ALA A 510 -23.05 -16.17 35.69
N VAL A 511 -23.39 -15.55 36.83
CA VAL A 511 -24.71 -15.72 37.47
C VAL A 511 -25.83 -15.21 36.56
N PHE A 512 -25.63 -14.08 35.89
CA PHE A 512 -26.60 -13.52 34.96
C PHE A 512 -26.88 -14.48 33.80
N VAL A 513 -25.83 -14.95 33.11
CA VAL A 513 -25.92 -15.89 31.99
C VAL A 513 -26.60 -17.19 32.41
N ALA A 514 -26.19 -17.78 33.53
CA ALA A 514 -26.80 -19.00 34.04
C ALA A 514 -28.31 -18.82 34.29
N ARG A 515 -28.74 -17.68 34.86
CA ARG A 515 -30.16 -17.38 35.06
C ARG A 515 -30.93 -17.24 33.73
N GLN A 516 -30.37 -16.57 32.72
CA GLN A 516 -31.04 -16.41 31.42
C GLN A 516 -31.21 -17.75 30.68
N MET A 517 -30.32 -18.71 30.91
CA MET A 517 -30.27 -20.01 30.22
C MET A 517 -30.58 -21.22 31.14
N SER A 518 -31.35 -21.01 32.22
CA SER A 518 -31.72 -22.07 33.19
C SER A 518 -32.95 -22.89 32.80
N GLY A 519 -33.72 -22.45 31.81
CA GLY A 519 -35.01 -23.05 31.47
C GLY A 519 -36.11 -22.74 32.49
N ILE A 520 -37.27 -23.37 32.28
CA ILE A 520 -38.38 -23.32 33.25
C ILE A 520 -38.12 -24.43 34.27
N TYR A 521 -37.98 -24.07 35.55
CA TYR A 521 -37.87 -25.01 36.66
C TYR A 521 -39.04 -26.00 36.61
N SER A 522 -38.80 -27.20 36.11
CA SER A 522 -39.74 -28.30 36.15
C SER A 522 -39.27 -29.25 37.25
N ALA A 523 -40.06 -29.36 38.31
CA ALA A 523 -39.84 -30.29 39.40
C ALA A 523 -39.87 -31.72 38.86
N GLY A 524 -38.68 -32.28 38.61
CA GLY A 524 -38.47 -33.56 37.95
C GLY A 524 -37.19 -33.45 37.11
N ILE A 525 -36.06 -33.84 37.69
CA ILE A 525 -34.72 -33.70 37.09
C ILE A 525 -34.68 -34.45 35.75
N ARG A 526 -34.93 -33.74 34.64
CA ARG A 526 -34.52 -34.16 33.30
C ARG A 526 -33.21 -33.46 32.99
N CYS A 527 -32.22 -34.22 32.52
CA CYS A 527 -30.89 -33.75 32.12
C CYS A 527 -30.98 -32.45 31.29
N ILE A 528 -30.13 -31.45 31.61
CA ILE A 528 -30.09 -30.14 30.91
C ILE A 528 -29.96 -30.33 29.39
N ASP A 529 -29.19 -31.33 28.95
CA ASP A 529 -29.00 -31.60 27.53
C ASP A 529 -30.29 -32.03 26.83
N GLN A 530 -31.16 -32.79 27.52
CA GLN A 530 -32.47 -33.18 26.98
C GLN A 530 -33.42 -31.98 26.92
N GLN A 531 -33.41 -31.12 27.94
CA GLN A 531 -34.22 -29.89 27.93
C GLN A 531 -33.77 -28.95 26.80
N LEU A 532 -32.45 -28.83 26.60
CA LEU A 532 -31.86 -28.07 25.52
C LEU A 532 -32.30 -28.63 24.16
N GLU A 533 -32.25 -29.94 23.96
CA GLU A 533 -32.65 -30.55 22.68
C GLU A 533 -34.13 -30.29 22.35
N VAL A 534 -35.03 -30.41 23.34
CA VAL A 534 -36.45 -30.09 23.17
C VAL A 534 -36.65 -28.61 22.86
N HIS A 535 -35.96 -27.73 23.58
CA HIS A 535 -36.03 -26.29 23.37
C HIS A 535 -35.54 -25.89 21.98
N LEU A 536 -34.42 -26.45 21.52
CA LEU A 536 -33.88 -26.23 20.17
C LEU A 536 -34.86 -26.70 19.09
N LYS A 537 -35.50 -27.87 19.25
CA LYS A 537 -36.53 -28.35 18.31
C LYS A 537 -37.71 -27.39 18.23
N GLN A 538 -38.13 -26.81 19.36
CA GLN A 538 -39.20 -25.81 19.40
C GLN A 538 -38.80 -24.52 18.69
N ILE A 539 -37.61 -23.96 18.99
CA ILE A 539 -37.11 -22.76 18.33
C ILE A 539 -36.98 -22.97 16.83
N LYS A 540 -36.36 -24.07 16.39
CA LYS A 540 -36.21 -24.40 14.97
C LYS A 540 -37.54 -24.48 14.24
N LYS A 541 -38.55 -25.07 14.88
CA LYS A 541 -39.92 -25.12 14.34
C LYS A 541 -40.56 -23.74 14.22
N CYS A 542 -40.33 -22.85 15.19
CA CYS A 542 -40.87 -21.48 15.17
C CYS A 542 -40.15 -20.58 14.16
N LEU A 543 -38.84 -20.73 14.00
CA LEU A 543 -38.03 -19.90 13.10
C LEU A 543 -37.99 -20.43 11.66
N GLU A 544 -38.36 -21.70 11.45
CA GLU A 544 -38.22 -22.41 10.17
C GLU A 544 -36.77 -22.46 9.64
N THR A 545 -35.79 -22.30 10.53
CA THR A 545 -34.36 -22.36 10.23
C THR A 545 -33.58 -23.06 11.35
N SER A 546 -32.40 -23.59 11.01
CA SER A 546 -31.44 -24.10 11.99
C SER A 546 -30.48 -23.02 12.55
N ILE A 547 -30.60 -21.79 12.07
CA ILE A 547 -29.89 -20.63 12.61
C ILE A 547 -30.68 -20.08 13.79
N ILE A 548 -30.05 -20.08 14.96
CA ILE A 548 -30.68 -19.70 16.21
C ILE A 548 -30.00 -18.45 16.75
N PRO A 549 -30.70 -17.30 16.78
CA PRO A 549 -30.19 -16.11 17.44
C PRO A 549 -29.95 -16.38 18.93
N LEU A 550 -28.77 -15.99 19.42
CA LEU A 550 -28.27 -16.39 20.74
C LEU A 550 -29.17 -15.94 21.89
N GLY A 551 -29.79 -14.77 21.77
CA GLY A 551 -30.72 -14.20 22.74
C GLY A 551 -32.08 -14.89 22.79
N GLN A 552 -32.43 -15.77 21.84
CA GLN A 552 -33.67 -16.56 21.91
C GLN A 552 -33.55 -17.82 22.78
N LEU A 553 -32.32 -18.24 23.11
CA LEU A 553 -32.11 -19.39 23.97
C LEU A 553 -32.54 -19.09 25.41
N ARG A 554 -33.32 -19.99 26.00
CA ARG A 554 -33.74 -20.00 27.41
C ARG A 554 -33.18 -21.19 28.18
N VAL A 555 -32.71 -22.20 27.46
CA VAL A 555 -31.98 -23.35 28.00
C VAL A 555 -30.62 -23.36 27.31
N GLY A 556 -29.55 -23.53 28.06
CA GLY A 556 -28.19 -23.62 27.53
C GLY A 556 -27.33 -24.58 28.35
N SER A 557 -26.50 -25.36 27.67
CA SER A 557 -25.47 -26.20 28.27
C SER A 557 -24.13 -25.45 28.21
N TYR A 558 -23.01 -26.18 28.32
CA TYR A 558 -21.65 -25.61 28.35
C TYR A 558 -21.39 -24.63 27.19
N LEU A 559 -21.71 -25.03 25.95
CA LEU A 559 -21.44 -24.22 24.75
C LEU A 559 -22.27 -22.94 24.70
N GLU A 560 -23.59 -23.06 24.88
CA GLU A 560 -24.51 -21.93 24.72
C GLU A 560 -24.27 -20.88 25.80
N ARG A 561 -24.04 -21.32 27.04
CA ARG A 561 -23.73 -20.41 28.16
C ARG A 561 -22.39 -19.72 27.98
N ALA A 562 -21.35 -20.45 27.60
CA ALA A 562 -20.04 -19.84 27.34
C ALA A 562 -20.10 -18.86 26.16
N MET A 563 -20.81 -19.18 25.08
CA MET A 563 -21.00 -18.27 23.96
C MET A 563 -21.74 -16.99 24.36
N LEU A 564 -22.83 -17.09 25.14
CA LEU A 564 -23.55 -15.90 25.64
C LEU A 564 -22.68 -15.05 26.56
N PHE A 565 -21.92 -15.69 27.45
CA PHE A 565 -20.95 -14.99 28.30
C PHE A 565 -19.95 -14.21 27.44
N LYS A 566 -19.28 -14.87 26.48
CA LYS A 566 -18.29 -14.23 25.61
C LYS A 566 -18.90 -13.05 24.84
N ALA A 567 -20.08 -13.25 24.24
CA ALA A 567 -20.76 -12.23 23.46
C ALA A 567 -21.10 -11.00 24.30
N ILE A 568 -21.62 -11.16 25.53
CA ILE A 568 -21.89 -10.03 26.43
C ILE A 568 -20.59 -9.41 26.94
N ALA A 569 -19.60 -10.23 27.33
CA ALA A 569 -18.29 -9.80 27.82
C ALA A 569 -17.60 -8.86 26.81
N ASP A 570 -17.64 -9.19 25.52
CA ASP A 570 -17.05 -8.36 24.46
C ASP A 570 -17.75 -7.00 24.33
N ARG A 571 -19.09 -6.91 24.55
CA ARG A 571 -19.84 -5.64 24.51
C ARG A 571 -19.65 -4.75 25.73
N ILE A 572 -19.15 -5.30 26.83
CA ILE A 572 -18.81 -4.56 28.06
C ILE A 572 -17.30 -4.45 28.28
N CYS A 573 -16.49 -4.88 27.29
CA CYS A 573 -15.03 -4.87 27.35
C CYS A 573 -14.43 -5.69 28.51
N LEU A 574 -15.09 -6.78 28.94
CA LEU A 574 -14.55 -7.71 29.94
C LEU A 574 -13.59 -8.70 29.25
N PRO A 575 -12.29 -8.77 29.62
CA PRO A 575 -11.33 -9.66 28.97
C PRO A 575 -11.64 -11.13 29.27
N ALA A 576 -12.20 -11.83 28.28
CA ALA A 576 -12.60 -13.23 28.38
C ALA A 576 -12.15 -14.01 27.13
N ALA A 577 -11.55 -15.17 27.34
CA ALA A 577 -11.22 -16.11 26.28
C ALA A 577 -12.31 -17.18 26.22
N PHE A 578 -12.71 -17.55 25.01
CA PHE A 578 -13.73 -18.56 24.78
C PHE A 578 -13.08 -19.81 24.22
N VAL A 579 -13.27 -20.93 24.92
CA VAL A 579 -12.52 -22.16 24.68
C VAL A 579 -13.50 -23.32 24.52
N ARG A 580 -13.23 -24.15 23.52
CA ARG A 580 -13.90 -25.41 23.25
C ARG A 580 -12.90 -26.53 23.47
N GLY A 581 -13.22 -27.39 24.42
CA GLY A 581 -12.49 -28.63 24.65
C GLY A 581 -13.07 -29.79 23.87
N GLU A 582 -12.77 -30.99 24.34
CA GLU A 582 -13.26 -32.23 23.75
C GLU A 582 -14.75 -32.45 24.05
N TYR A 583 -15.41 -33.29 23.25
CA TYR A 583 -16.80 -33.74 23.45
C TYR A 583 -17.86 -32.64 23.49
N GLY A 584 -17.57 -31.46 22.90
CA GLY A 584 -18.52 -30.35 22.81
C GLY A 584 -18.63 -29.49 24.07
N VAL A 585 -17.80 -29.73 25.09
CA VAL A 585 -17.71 -28.87 26.28
C VAL A 585 -16.98 -27.58 25.91
N SER A 586 -17.55 -26.44 26.28
CA SER A 586 -16.90 -25.13 26.11
C SER A 586 -16.98 -24.34 27.41
N TRP A 587 -15.99 -23.49 27.65
CA TRP A 587 -15.89 -22.68 28.87
C TRP A 587 -15.29 -21.31 28.57
N ILE A 588 -15.32 -20.46 29.59
CA ILE A 588 -14.70 -19.15 29.58
C ILE A 588 -13.50 -19.15 30.49
N GLU A 589 -12.40 -18.58 30.00
CA GLU A 589 -11.24 -18.28 30.81
C GLU A 589 -11.09 -16.76 30.97
N ILE A 590 -10.74 -16.31 32.16
CA ILE A 590 -10.50 -14.90 32.46
C ILE A 590 -9.11 -14.70 33.04
N VAL A 591 -8.61 -13.47 32.89
CA VAL A 591 -7.40 -13.00 33.57
C VAL A 591 -7.81 -12.23 34.80
N ILE A 592 -7.25 -12.61 35.94
CA ILE A 592 -7.31 -11.81 37.16
C ILE A 592 -5.86 -11.47 37.53
N PRO A 593 -5.48 -10.18 37.50
CA PRO A 593 -4.14 -9.77 37.92
C PRO A 593 -3.94 -10.09 39.40
N GLN A 594 -2.86 -10.79 39.73
CA GLN A 594 -2.44 -10.97 41.12
C GLN A 594 -1.78 -9.67 41.55
N MET A 595 -2.32 -9.01 42.59
CA MET A 595 -1.57 -7.98 43.30
C MET A 595 -0.68 -8.72 44.29
N GLU A 596 0.64 -8.50 44.24
CA GLU A 596 1.55 -8.95 45.29
C GLU A 596 1.22 -8.15 46.56
N ASP A 597 0.41 -8.74 47.44
CA ASP A 597 0.21 -8.19 48.77
C ASP A 597 1.49 -8.42 49.57
N SER A 598 2.30 -7.36 49.71
CA SER A 598 3.37 -7.32 50.70
C SER A 598 2.76 -7.36 52.10
N ASN A 599 3.17 -8.39 52.87
CA ASN A 599 3.10 -8.55 54.33
C ASN A 599 1.91 -9.36 54.88
N GLU A 600 2.15 -10.64 55.13
CA GLU A 600 1.84 -11.25 56.43
C GLU A 600 3.03 -12.11 56.90
N GLU A 601 3.64 -11.69 58.00
CA GLU A 601 4.62 -12.44 58.80
C GLU A 601 3.92 -13.56 59.57
N GLY A 602 4.53 -14.75 59.66
CA GLY A 602 4.03 -15.81 60.55
C GLY A 602 4.61 -17.22 60.41
N PHE A 603 5.91 -17.37 60.67
CA PHE A 603 6.61 -18.53 61.27
C PHE A 603 6.49 -19.97 60.70
N ASP A 604 7.60 -20.38 60.06
CA ASP A 604 8.43 -21.60 60.25
C ASP A 604 7.82 -23.01 60.38
N ALA A 605 8.23 -23.90 59.44
CA ALA A 605 9.19 -24.98 59.74
C ALA A 605 9.75 -25.67 58.45
N CYS A 606 11.03 -25.38 58.18
CA CYS A 606 12.13 -26.25 57.70
C CYS A 606 11.98 -27.23 56.50
N SER A 607 12.58 -26.80 55.38
CA SER A 607 13.83 -27.32 54.77
C SER A 607 13.85 -28.70 54.07
N ASN A 608 14.11 -28.72 52.76
CA ASN A 608 15.48 -28.93 52.23
C ASN A 608 15.57 -28.96 50.69
N GLU A 609 16.57 -28.19 50.22
CA GLU A 609 17.54 -28.48 49.16
C GLU A 609 17.19 -28.44 47.65
N ASN A 610 17.83 -27.42 47.03
CA ASN A 610 18.61 -27.45 45.80
C ASN A 610 17.88 -27.41 44.44
N ASN A 611 17.90 -26.22 43.82
CA ASN A 611 18.39 -26.05 42.43
C ASN A 611 18.56 -24.56 42.11
N GLU A 612 19.71 -24.00 42.50
CA GLU A 612 20.09 -22.60 42.25
C GLU A 612 21.03 -22.45 41.04
N ASP A 613 20.88 -23.27 39.99
CA ASP A 613 21.80 -23.27 38.84
C ASP A 613 21.13 -23.12 37.45
N TYR A 614 19.88 -22.64 37.38
CA TYR A 614 19.19 -22.50 36.08
C TYR A 614 18.97 -21.06 35.58
N GLU A 615 19.08 -20.03 36.42
CA GLU A 615 18.76 -18.64 36.01
C GLU A 615 19.98 -17.74 35.71
N LYS A 616 21.20 -18.25 35.76
CA LYS A 616 22.41 -17.47 35.42
C LYS A 616 23.03 -17.75 34.06
N ARG A 617 22.34 -18.46 33.16
CA ARG A 617 22.85 -18.79 31.81
C ARG A 617 22.10 -18.18 30.62
N ILE A 618 21.11 -17.31 30.79
CA ILE A 618 20.40 -16.65 29.67
C ILE A 618 20.53 -15.12 29.72
N THR A 619 21.67 -14.59 30.16
CA THR A 619 21.96 -13.15 30.11
C THR A 619 23.32 -12.80 29.52
N THR A 620 24.01 -13.73 28.83
CA THR A 620 25.34 -13.40 28.24
C THR A 620 25.60 -13.98 26.84
N GLU A 621 24.58 -14.32 26.04
CA GLU A 621 24.84 -14.84 24.69
C GLU A 621 23.85 -14.43 23.57
N LEU A 622 23.17 -13.28 23.69
CA LEU A 622 22.38 -12.70 22.57
C LEU A 622 22.68 -11.22 22.28
N LEU A 623 23.90 -10.77 22.60
CA LEU A 623 24.48 -9.54 22.03
C LEU A 623 25.39 -9.93 20.86
N GLY A 624 24.78 -10.16 19.70
CA GLY A 624 25.49 -10.59 18.51
C GLY A 624 24.66 -10.44 17.23
N LYS A 625 24.56 -9.19 16.74
CA LYS A 625 24.19 -8.80 15.36
C LYS A 625 22.81 -9.23 14.84
N SER A 626 21.83 -8.32 14.95
CA SER A 626 20.99 -7.99 13.80
C SER A 626 20.59 -6.51 13.88
N ASN A 627 21.07 -5.72 12.91
CA ASN A 627 20.71 -4.32 12.76
C ASN A 627 19.25 -4.22 12.29
N VAL A 628 18.33 -3.97 13.22
CA VAL A 628 16.98 -3.49 12.88
C VAL A 628 16.93 -2.02 13.26
N PHE A 629 17.02 -1.17 12.23
CA PHE A 629 16.91 0.28 12.34
C PHE A 629 15.57 0.67 12.96
N THR A 630 15.66 1.43 14.04
CA THR A 630 14.56 2.15 14.68
C THR A 630 14.06 3.27 13.77
N TYR A 631 12.84 3.14 13.25
CA TYR A 631 12.07 4.29 12.74
C TYR A 631 11.29 4.90 13.90
N GLN A 632 11.61 6.16 14.22
CA GLN A 632 10.76 7.02 15.03
C GLN A 632 9.58 7.47 14.15
N ASN A 633 8.42 6.83 14.28
CA ASN A 633 7.18 7.39 13.74
C ASN A 633 6.61 8.40 14.74
N GLY A 634 6.75 9.68 14.41
CA GLY A 634 5.82 10.70 14.85
C GLY A 634 4.49 10.47 14.15
N HIS A 635 3.60 9.68 14.76
CA HIS A 635 2.20 9.64 14.35
C HIS A 635 1.44 10.73 15.13
N GLU A 636 1.17 11.84 14.45
CA GLU A 636 -0.08 12.56 14.68
C GLU A 636 -1.21 11.55 14.49
N ARG A 637 -2.04 11.40 15.53
CA ARG A 637 -3.20 10.51 15.51
C ARG A 637 -4.23 11.07 14.54
N GLU A 638 -4.25 10.56 13.32
CA GLU A 638 -5.47 10.58 12.53
C GLU A 638 -6.52 9.74 13.25
N LYS A 639 -7.53 10.45 13.76
CA LYS A 639 -8.74 9.87 14.33
C LYS A 639 -9.50 9.17 13.21
N ILE A 640 -9.29 7.86 13.07
CA ILE A 640 -10.32 7.00 12.50
C ILE A 640 -11.50 7.09 13.45
N SER A 641 -12.60 7.68 12.96
CA SER A 641 -13.87 7.80 13.67
C SER A 641 -14.49 6.41 13.85
N LEU A 642 -14.02 5.68 14.86
CA LEU A 642 -14.83 4.69 15.56
C LEU A 642 -15.98 5.46 16.23
N SER A 643 -17.21 5.08 15.90
CA SER A 643 -18.47 5.54 16.49
C SER A 643 -18.32 5.97 17.94
N ARG A 644 -18.86 7.15 18.28
CA ARG A 644 -18.71 7.90 19.54
C ARG A 644 -19.16 7.20 20.84
N ASN A 645 -19.49 5.90 20.83
CA ASN A 645 -19.99 5.17 21.99
C ASN A 645 -19.03 4.13 22.60
N TYR A 646 -17.76 4.09 22.18
CA TYR A 646 -16.74 3.23 22.81
C TYR A 646 -15.56 4.04 23.36
N GLN A 647 -15.79 4.82 24.43
CA GLN A 647 -14.68 5.20 25.31
C GLN A 647 -14.32 3.99 26.17
N SER A 648 -13.45 3.12 25.63
CA SER A 648 -13.03 1.87 26.27
C SER A 648 -11.91 2.11 27.31
N PRO A 649 -11.99 1.52 28.51
CA PRO A 649 -10.81 1.32 29.34
C PRO A 649 -9.91 0.26 28.69
N ILE A 650 -8.70 0.66 28.33
CA ILE A 650 -7.72 -0.21 27.67
C ILE A 650 -7.07 -1.10 28.75
N TYR A 651 -7.44 -2.38 28.80
CA TYR A 651 -6.73 -3.37 29.62
C TYR A 651 -5.40 -3.78 28.96
N PRO A 652 -4.25 -3.74 29.66
CA PRO A 652 -2.96 -4.19 29.12
C PRO A 652 -2.90 -5.72 29.05
N THR A 653 -3.52 -6.29 28.02
CA THR A 653 -3.76 -7.75 27.89
C THR A 653 -2.65 -8.51 27.16
N LYS A 654 -1.70 -7.82 26.50
CA LYS A 654 -0.65 -8.43 25.64
C LYS A 654 0.36 -9.34 26.37
N LEU A 655 0.44 -9.29 27.71
CA LEU A 655 1.34 -10.10 28.54
C LEU A 655 0.59 -10.98 29.55
N MET A 656 -0.74 -10.99 29.51
CA MET A 656 -1.57 -11.65 30.50
C MET A 656 -2.03 -13.03 30.01
N LYS A 657 -1.72 -14.07 30.80
CA LYS A 657 -2.29 -15.41 30.61
C LYS A 657 -3.56 -15.53 31.45
N SER A 658 -4.58 -16.19 30.89
CA SER A 658 -5.76 -16.53 31.68
C SER A 658 -5.35 -17.44 32.82
N ASN A 659 -5.89 -17.17 34.01
CA ASN A 659 -5.53 -17.90 35.24
C ASN A 659 -6.71 -18.68 35.82
N PHE A 660 -7.94 -18.36 35.42
CA PHE A 660 -9.17 -18.97 35.96
C PHE A 660 -10.15 -19.37 34.86
N ILE A 661 -10.83 -20.50 35.06
CA ILE A 661 -12.04 -20.91 34.35
C ILE A 661 -13.25 -20.36 35.13
N VAL A 662 -14.20 -19.75 34.43
CA VAL A 662 -15.47 -19.33 35.00
C VAL A 662 -16.44 -20.52 34.96
N ASP A 663 -16.88 -20.99 36.12
CA ASP A 663 -17.93 -22.00 36.19
C ASP A 663 -19.27 -21.39 35.81
N LEU A 664 -19.92 -21.97 34.80
CA LEU A 664 -21.24 -21.57 34.29
C LEU A 664 -22.31 -22.64 34.53
N MET A 665 -21.93 -23.78 35.11
CA MET A 665 -22.78 -24.97 35.20
C MET A 665 -23.16 -25.31 36.63
N ASP A 666 -22.19 -25.71 37.46
CA ASP A 666 -22.44 -26.27 38.79
C ASP A 666 -22.60 -25.15 39.83
N THR A 667 -21.64 -24.23 39.85
CA THR A 667 -21.61 -23.07 40.73
C THR A 667 -21.37 -21.80 39.91
N PRO A 668 -22.42 -21.25 39.24
CA PRO A 668 -22.27 -20.07 38.39
C PRO A 668 -21.55 -18.91 39.06
N GLY A 669 -20.41 -18.50 38.51
CA GLY A 669 -19.56 -17.42 39.03
C GLY A 669 -18.47 -17.89 40.00
N ASP A 670 -18.35 -19.17 40.29
CA ASP A 670 -17.14 -19.72 40.89
C ASP A 670 -15.98 -19.66 39.89
N LEU A 671 -14.77 -19.40 40.41
CA LEU A 671 -13.57 -19.21 39.60
C LEU A 671 -12.57 -20.31 39.91
N ILE A 672 -12.40 -21.19 38.95
CA ILE A 672 -11.61 -22.40 39.10
C ILE A 672 -10.19 -22.12 38.58
N PRO A 673 -9.14 -22.19 39.42
CA PRO A 673 -7.76 -22.00 38.95
C PRO A 673 -7.43 -22.99 37.84
N ILE A 674 -6.85 -22.49 36.75
CA ILE A 674 -6.40 -23.34 35.63
C ILE A 674 -5.29 -24.26 36.12
N GLY A 675 -5.40 -25.56 35.81
CA GLY A 675 -4.47 -26.60 36.29
C GLY A 675 -4.91 -27.30 37.58
N SER A 676 -5.92 -26.77 38.29
CA SER A 676 -6.50 -27.44 39.46
C SER A 676 -7.22 -28.75 39.09
N PRO A 677 -7.39 -29.70 40.03
CA PRO A 677 -8.17 -30.91 39.79
C PRO A 677 -9.61 -30.65 39.32
N ARG A 678 -10.23 -29.54 39.78
CA ARG A 678 -11.57 -29.12 39.35
C ARG A 678 -11.58 -28.64 37.90
N SER A 679 -10.52 -27.96 37.44
CA SER A 679 -10.39 -27.55 36.04
C SER A 679 -10.33 -28.74 35.08
N LYS A 680 -9.88 -29.92 35.56
CA LYS A 680 -9.86 -31.15 34.78
C LYS A 680 -11.24 -31.64 34.37
N ILE A 681 -12.32 -31.27 35.06
CA ILE A 681 -13.69 -31.65 34.68
C ILE A 681 -14.08 -31.01 33.35
N TYR A 682 -13.57 -29.82 33.08
CA TYR A 682 -13.78 -29.10 31.82
C TYR A 682 -12.86 -29.59 30.70
N THR A 683 -11.70 -30.17 31.03
CA THR A 683 -10.67 -30.56 30.05
C THR A 683 -10.52 -32.07 29.84
N ILE A 684 -10.99 -32.91 30.76
CA ILE A 684 -10.86 -34.37 30.75
C ILE A 684 -12.19 -34.99 31.21
N LYS A 685 -12.61 -36.02 30.47
CA LYS A 685 -13.81 -36.83 30.73
C LYS A 685 -13.91 -37.28 32.21
N LYS A 686 -14.98 -36.89 32.90
CA LYS A 686 -15.65 -37.80 33.84
C LYS A 686 -17.01 -38.10 33.24
N ILE A 687 -17.16 -39.30 32.68
CA ILE A 687 -18.50 -39.86 32.52
C ILE A 687 -18.97 -40.16 33.94
N THR A 688 -19.70 -39.24 34.54
CA THR A 688 -20.66 -39.63 35.59
C THR A 688 -21.92 -40.05 34.86
N TYR A 689 -21.99 -41.32 34.46
CA TYR A 689 -23.27 -42.01 34.47
C TYR A 689 -23.73 -41.97 35.92
N ASN A 690 -24.68 -41.09 36.25
CA ASN A 690 -25.55 -41.40 37.37
C ASN A 690 -26.45 -42.54 36.88
N GLU A 691 -26.15 -43.77 37.28
CA GLU A 691 -26.94 -44.99 37.04
C GLU A 691 -28.31 -44.98 37.74
N THR A 692 -29.00 -43.85 37.81
CA THR A 692 -30.30 -43.74 38.51
C THR A 692 -31.41 -43.07 37.72
N CYS A 693 -31.27 -42.95 36.39
CA CYS A 693 -32.40 -42.57 35.51
C CYS A 693 -32.48 -43.49 34.30
N CYS A 694 -32.74 -44.78 34.57
CA CYS A 694 -33.33 -45.70 33.60
C CYS A 694 -34.43 -46.48 34.33
N TYR A 695 -35.64 -45.91 34.35
CA TYR A 695 -36.93 -46.59 34.24
C TYR A 695 -37.95 -45.62 33.68
#